data_AF-A0A329MML1-F1
#
_entry.id   AF-A0A329MML1-F1
#
_cell.length_a   1.000
_cell.length_b   1.000
_cell.length_c   1.000
_cell.angle_alpha   90.00
_cell.angle_beta   90.00
_cell.angle_gamma   90.00
#
_symmetry.space_group_name_H-M   'P 1'
#
loop_
_entity.id
_entity.type
_entity.pdbx_description
1 polymer ?
#
loop_
_entity_poly.entity_id
_entity_poly.type
_entity_poly.pdbx_seq_one_letter_code
_entity_poly.pdbx_strand_id
1 'polypeptide(L)'
;METFRRKTPEELLLSIYKLHSGRLKVYIGAVSGSGKTYHMLREGQTLKQQGIDVVICAVSTMRRPETMEQLGDLERIPSIHWFKDDTEKKDLNIDALVARNPEVVLVDGLAHRNRKEARFPTRLDDIRFLLSRGIGVITTANVYELEDVGEIAKKLTGIEVCDTVPANTLELADEVILVDVTPETMLNRFAEGSLRGQSAEMLKRGNLAVMRELSLRLVAEGVNESLERYREQLGLVGPSGAAERILVSMQYHWNGSIYVRRGQQIAKRLNGELLVVTFTIPDKELSKEAAAFKRSLLKLVERIGAEFEELPLPSRRSLPDVLVQYALANNVTRIVLGHSKQTKWQEFWQGSIVHDMLKKTRNIDIFIVADRAEHEGERILPARMSKPEEEAELFRRLSSQELEHKIKQMKRGRFKVYIGAAPGVGKTYAMLREGNDLLKKGIQACVGLLETHGRKETLVQVGALDVLPRKTIEYKGTRLEEMDTEAILRKNPEVVLVDELAHTNVPGSKYKKRYEDVLEILAAGISVITTVNVQHLESLNDSVEQITGVRVRETVPDHILKLADEVQLIDVTPQTLQQRMRDGKIYAADKVQQSLNHFFKTGNLIALRELALREIADDVDERLESWERSSSLRGPWRRKEVIYVCVNRTPHAERLIRRGFRIAHRLKAVWYVTYVRLGQNVDGFEKDERLEALRTLTERLGGKFEIVTTKHRREMPLVLVQKANEYRATQMIIGQSKISFWKELRQGSIVKKLLRSTRHMDVLVVADYDPIVSGSM
;
A
#
# COMPACT_ATOMS: atom_id res chain seq x y z
N MET A 1 18.50 17.03 18.22
CA MET A 1 18.08 17.87 19.37
C MET A 1 16.56 17.78 19.45
N GLU A 2 16.06 16.96 20.36
CA GLU A 2 14.62 16.80 20.61
C GLU A 2 14.11 17.90 21.56
N THR A 3 13.07 18.61 21.13
CA THR A 3 11.91 19.16 21.86
C THR A 3 12.09 19.73 23.27
N PHE A 4 12.22 21.06 23.37
CA PHE A 4 11.85 21.85 24.54
C PHE A 4 10.83 22.95 24.18
N ARG A 5 9.71 22.59 23.53
CA ARG A 5 8.54 23.50 23.48
C ARG A 5 7.66 23.22 24.69
N ARG A 6 7.34 24.26 25.46
CA ARG A 6 6.37 24.18 26.56
C ARG A 6 5.00 23.86 25.96
N LYS A 7 4.39 22.76 26.40
CA LYS A 7 3.02 22.37 26.01
C LYS A 7 2.04 23.47 26.41
N THR A 8 1.02 23.72 25.59
CA THR A 8 -0.05 24.67 25.95
C THR A 8 -0.88 24.12 27.12
N PRO A 9 -1.62 24.97 27.87
CA PRO A 9 -2.52 24.51 28.92
C PRO A 9 -3.55 23.48 28.43
N GLU A 10 -4.04 23.64 27.20
CA GLU A 10 -4.97 22.71 26.54
C GLU A 10 -4.28 21.37 26.22
N GLU A 11 -3.05 21.39 25.69
CA GLU A 11 -2.25 20.18 25.45
C GLU A 11 -1.89 19.47 26.76
N LEU A 12 -1.66 20.21 27.85
CA LEU A 12 -1.43 19.65 29.18
C LEU A 12 -2.69 19.01 29.75
N LEU A 13 -3.84 19.69 29.66
CA LEU A 13 -5.14 19.13 30.05
C LEU A 13 -5.48 17.87 29.26
N LEU A 14 -5.25 17.87 27.94
CA LEU A 14 -5.43 16.69 27.09
C LEU A 14 -4.45 15.57 27.46
N SER A 15 -3.19 15.91 27.79
CA SER A 15 -2.20 14.94 28.27
C SER A 15 -2.62 14.31 29.59
N ILE A 16 -3.12 15.11 30.54
CA ILE A 16 -3.61 14.66 31.85
C ILE A 16 -4.87 13.79 31.67
N TYR A 17 -5.82 14.21 30.83
CA TYR A 17 -7.01 13.42 30.50
C TYR A 17 -6.63 12.06 29.92
N LYS A 18 -5.70 12.00 28.96
CA LYS A 18 -5.19 10.75 28.38
C LYS A 18 -4.45 9.85 29.36
N LEU A 19 -3.88 10.40 30.43
CA LEU A 19 -3.23 9.61 31.49
C LEU A 19 -4.25 8.92 32.41
N HIS A 20 -5.46 9.49 32.53
CA HIS A 20 -6.53 8.96 33.39
C HIS A 20 -7.60 8.15 32.63
N SER A 21 -7.64 8.24 31.30
CA SER A 21 -8.54 7.42 30.47
C SER A 21 -7.94 6.04 30.17
N GLY A 22 -8.78 5.02 30.18
CA GLY A 22 -8.43 3.69 29.69
C GLY A 22 -8.05 3.73 28.21
N ARG A 23 -7.26 2.74 27.76
CA ARG A 23 -6.85 2.62 26.35
C ARG A 23 -7.77 1.71 25.56
N LEU A 24 -8.02 2.05 24.30
CA LEU A 24 -8.82 1.24 23.38
C LEU A 24 -7.94 0.60 22.30
N LYS A 25 -7.96 -0.74 22.24
CA LYS A 25 -7.30 -1.53 21.20
C LYS A 25 -8.33 -2.31 20.39
N VAL A 26 -8.30 -2.21 19.06
CA VAL A 26 -9.28 -2.82 18.17
C VAL A 26 -8.61 -3.79 17.19
N TYR A 27 -9.02 -5.05 17.21
CA TYR A 27 -8.68 -6.03 16.18
C TYR A 27 -9.71 -6.00 15.06
N ILE A 28 -9.29 -5.60 13.86
CA ILE A 28 -10.12 -5.54 12.66
C ILE A 28 -9.87 -6.75 11.78
N GLY A 29 -10.88 -7.20 11.05
CA GLY A 29 -10.72 -8.22 10.02
C GLY A 29 -11.86 -8.19 9.01
N ALA A 30 -11.63 -8.82 7.86
CA ALA A 30 -12.56 -8.82 6.74
C ALA A 30 -13.94 -9.39 7.09
N VAL A 31 -13.95 -10.53 7.79
CA VAL A 31 -15.17 -11.26 8.13
C VAL A 31 -15.06 -11.98 9.47
N SER A 32 -16.19 -12.34 10.07
CA SER A 32 -16.17 -13.17 11.29
C SER A 32 -15.48 -14.50 11.01
N GLY A 33 -14.68 -14.95 11.98
CA GLY A 33 -13.86 -16.15 11.84
C GLY A 33 -12.48 -15.97 11.21
N SER A 34 -12.09 -14.73 10.85
CA SER A 34 -10.70 -14.38 10.51
C SER A 34 -9.72 -14.65 11.66
N GLY A 35 -10.20 -14.86 12.89
CA GLY A 35 -9.36 -15.16 14.05
C GLY A 35 -9.11 -13.96 14.97
N LYS A 36 -9.87 -12.87 14.80
CA LYS A 36 -9.82 -11.69 15.69
C LYS A 36 -9.89 -12.07 17.17
N THR A 37 -10.90 -12.85 17.55
CA THR A 37 -11.10 -13.30 18.94
C THR A 37 -9.93 -14.14 19.46
N TYR A 38 -9.35 -15.01 18.61
CA TYR A 38 -8.16 -15.78 18.97
C TYR A 38 -6.97 -14.86 19.29
N HIS A 39 -6.72 -13.88 18.43
CA HIS A 39 -5.63 -12.91 18.64
C HIS A 39 -5.87 -12.02 19.86
N MET A 40 -7.10 -11.57 20.09
CA MET A 40 -7.49 -10.81 21.29
C MET A 40 -7.25 -11.60 22.58
N LEU A 41 -7.70 -12.86 22.65
CA LEU A 41 -7.52 -13.69 23.84
C LEU A 41 -6.04 -13.99 24.11
N ARG A 42 -5.26 -14.26 23.04
CA ARG A 42 -3.81 -14.48 23.16
C ARG A 42 -3.07 -13.25 23.69
N GLU A 43 -3.46 -12.06 23.23
CA GLU A 43 -2.94 -10.80 23.78
C GLU A 43 -3.29 -10.68 25.28
N GLY A 44 -4.53 -10.98 25.64
CA GLY A 44 -4.98 -11.01 27.03
C GLY A 44 -4.16 -11.94 27.93
N GLN A 45 -3.85 -13.15 27.45
CA GLN A 45 -2.95 -14.08 28.15
C GLN A 45 -1.54 -13.50 28.32
N THR A 46 -1.02 -12.86 27.28
CA THR A 46 0.32 -12.24 27.32
C THR A 46 0.36 -11.11 28.35
N LEU A 47 -0.67 -10.25 28.38
CA LEU A 47 -0.81 -9.18 29.36
C LEU A 47 -0.92 -9.74 30.79
N LYS A 48 -1.72 -10.79 30.99
CA LYS A 48 -1.84 -11.47 32.28
C LYS A 48 -0.49 -12.05 32.75
N GLN A 49 0.28 -12.67 31.85
CA GLN A 49 1.63 -13.17 32.15
C GLN A 49 2.62 -12.06 32.51
N GLN A 50 2.37 -10.83 32.03
CA GLN A 50 3.12 -9.63 32.41
C GLN A 50 2.65 -9.00 33.73
N GLY A 51 1.66 -9.61 34.40
CA GLY A 51 1.12 -9.13 35.66
C GLY A 51 0.02 -8.08 35.55
N ILE A 52 -0.49 -7.80 34.35
CA ILE A 52 -1.62 -6.90 34.14
C ILE A 52 -2.92 -7.60 34.50
N ASP A 53 -3.81 -6.90 35.19
CA ASP A 53 -5.12 -7.44 35.55
C ASP A 53 -6.12 -7.44 34.38
N VAL A 54 -6.39 -8.63 33.83
CA VAL A 54 -7.21 -8.83 32.62
C VAL A 54 -8.45 -9.70 32.89
N VAL A 55 -9.63 -9.22 32.47
CA VAL A 55 -10.88 -10.00 32.44
C VAL A 55 -11.46 -10.15 31.05
N ILE A 56 -12.32 -11.15 30.87
CA ILE A 56 -13.16 -11.32 29.70
C ILE A 56 -14.63 -11.04 30.03
N CYS A 57 -15.34 -10.33 29.15
CA CYS A 57 -16.79 -10.16 29.22
C CYS A 57 -17.40 -10.19 27.81
N ALA A 58 -18.53 -10.88 27.63
CA ALA A 58 -19.23 -11.01 26.35
C ALA A 58 -18.38 -11.56 25.17
N VAL A 59 -17.38 -12.41 25.44
CA VAL A 59 -16.56 -13.08 24.41
C VAL A 59 -17.31 -14.28 23.81
N SER A 60 -17.24 -14.44 22.48
CA SER A 60 -17.82 -15.57 21.74
C SER A 60 -16.72 -16.40 21.10
N THR A 61 -16.37 -17.54 21.71
CA THR A 61 -15.34 -18.45 21.19
C THR A 61 -15.81 -19.31 20.02
N MET A 62 -17.10 -19.24 19.65
CA MET A 62 -17.74 -20.07 18.61
C MET A 62 -17.45 -21.59 18.76
N ARG A 63 -17.15 -22.05 19.99
CA ARG A 63 -16.75 -23.43 20.33
C ARG A 63 -15.51 -23.94 19.56
N ARG A 64 -14.61 -23.06 19.13
CA ARG A 64 -13.35 -23.48 18.47
C ARG A 64 -12.35 -24.00 19.50
N PRO A 65 -11.82 -25.23 19.38
CA PRO A 65 -10.88 -25.79 20.35
C PRO A 65 -9.67 -24.88 20.60
N GLU A 66 -9.01 -24.43 19.53
CA GLU A 66 -7.84 -23.54 19.60
C GLU A 66 -8.14 -22.20 20.29
N THR A 67 -9.34 -21.62 20.06
CA THR A 67 -9.76 -20.37 20.72
C THR A 67 -10.16 -20.60 22.17
N MET A 68 -10.76 -21.76 22.48
CA MET A 68 -11.11 -22.16 23.83
C MET A 68 -9.86 -22.39 24.68
N GLU A 69 -8.79 -22.97 24.11
CA GLU A 69 -7.49 -23.09 24.77
C GLU A 69 -6.92 -21.72 25.16
N GLN A 70 -7.14 -20.67 24.36
CA GLN A 70 -6.67 -19.33 24.69
C GLN A 70 -7.45 -18.68 25.86
N LEU A 71 -8.66 -19.17 26.19
CA LEU A 71 -9.36 -18.69 27.39
C LEU A 71 -8.52 -18.96 28.64
N GLY A 72 -7.84 -20.11 28.69
CA GLY A 72 -6.96 -20.51 29.78
C GLY A 72 -7.55 -20.15 31.15
N ASP A 73 -6.77 -19.42 31.94
CA ASP A 73 -7.15 -18.96 33.28
C ASP A 73 -7.70 -17.51 33.32
N LEU A 74 -8.10 -16.92 32.19
CA LEU A 74 -8.63 -15.54 32.20
C LEU A 74 -9.93 -15.46 33.01
N GLU A 75 -10.01 -14.51 33.94
CA GLU A 75 -11.18 -14.32 34.77
C GLU A 75 -12.37 -13.86 33.93
N ARG A 76 -13.53 -14.49 34.11
CA ARG A 76 -14.74 -14.20 33.34
C ARG A 76 -15.76 -13.44 34.17
N ILE A 77 -16.05 -12.20 33.75
CA ILE A 77 -17.17 -11.43 34.28
C ILE A 77 -18.45 -11.82 33.55
N PRO A 78 -19.54 -12.18 34.27
CA PRO A 78 -20.79 -12.59 33.65
C PRO A 78 -21.34 -11.52 32.69
N SER A 79 -21.60 -11.91 31.45
CA SER A 79 -22.34 -11.09 30.49
C SER A 79 -23.85 -11.21 30.70
N ILE A 80 -24.62 -10.25 30.20
CA ILE A 80 -26.08 -10.30 30.24
C ILE A 80 -26.58 -10.93 28.94
N HIS A 81 -27.26 -12.06 29.01
CA HIS A 81 -27.71 -12.81 27.84
C HIS A 81 -29.16 -12.44 27.51
N TRP A 82 -29.47 -12.26 26.23
CA TRP A 82 -30.81 -12.00 25.73
C TRP A 82 -30.96 -12.53 24.30
N PHE A 83 -32.18 -12.62 23.79
CA PHE A 83 -32.45 -13.17 22.46
C PHE A 83 -33.04 -12.11 21.54
N LYS A 84 -32.55 -12.05 20.30
CA LYS A 84 -33.10 -11.26 19.19
C LYS A 84 -33.29 -12.19 18.00
N ASP A 85 -34.51 -12.34 17.51
CA ASP A 85 -34.83 -13.16 16.33
C ASP A 85 -34.19 -14.57 16.42
N ASP A 86 -34.44 -15.29 17.52
CA ASP A 86 -33.89 -16.61 17.88
C ASP A 86 -32.34 -16.71 17.95
N THR A 87 -31.65 -15.58 17.90
CA THR A 87 -30.18 -15.51 18.06
C THR A 87 -29.84 -15.01 19.46
N GLU A 88 -29.05 -15.80 20.20
CA GLU A 88 -28.49 -15.37 21.50
C GLU A 88 -27.53 -14.19 21.30
N LYS A 89 -27.77 -13.12 22.04
CA LYS A 89 -26.99 -11.89 22.10
C LYS A 89 -26.49 -11.72 23.54
N LYS A 90 -25.35 -11.05 23.69
CA LYS A 90 -24.69 -10.84 24.98
C LYS A 90 -24.39 -9.37 25.15
N ASP A 91 -24.84 -8.74 26.23
CA ASP A 91 -24.47 -7.37 26.61
C ASP A 91 -23.38 -7.40 27.68
N LEU A 92 -22.65 -6.30 27.81
CA LEU A 92 -21.70 -6.11 28.89
C LEU A 92 -22.44 -5.86 30.20
N ASN A 93 -21.97 -6.48 31.29
CA ASN A 93 -22.42 -6.14 32.63
C ASN A 93 -21.56 -5.00 33.19
N ILE A 94 -21.94 -3.76 32.83
CA ILE A 94 -21.16 -2.56 33.15
C ILE A 94 -21.03 -2.35 34.65
N ASP A 95 -22.09 -2.58 35.42
CA ASP A 95 -22.05 -2.40 36.86
C ASP A 95 -21.10 -3.40 37.53
N ALA A 96 -21.09 -4.66 37.07
CA ALA A 96 -20.13 -5.66 37.54
C ALA A 96 -18.68 -5.31 37.14
N LEU A 97 -18.46 -4.83 35.91
CA LEU A 97 -17.12 -4.44 35.45
C LEU A 97 -16.57 -3.24 36.23
N VAL A 98 -17.40 -2.23 36.49
CA VAL A 98 -16.99 -1.06 37.28
C VAL A 98 -16.77 -1.42 38.74
N ALA A 99 -17.59 -2.30 39.32
CA ALA A 99 -17.39 -2.79 40.68
C ALA A 99 -16.09 -3.59 40.83
N ARG A 100 -15.74 -4.39 39.81
CA ARG A 100 -14.48 -5.16 39.76
C ARG A 100 -13.26 -4.27 39.54
N ASN A 101 -13.40 -3.24 38.70
CA ASN A 101 -12.34 -2.31 38.30
C ASN A 101 -11.06 -2.97 37.72
N PRO A 102 -11.15 -3.72 36.59
CA PRO A 102 -9.98 -4.23 35.87
C PRO A 102 -9.03 -3.15 35.38
N GLU A 103 -7.77 -3.52 35.15
CA GLU A 103 -6.92 -2.74 34.24
C GLU A 103 -7.38 -2.88 32.79
N VAL A 104 -7.72 -4.11 32.35
CA VAL A 104 -8.14 -4.39 30.96
C VAL A 104 -9.33 -5.35 30.91
N VAL A 105 -10.31 -5.05 30.05
CA VAL A 105 -11.38 -5.98 29.67
C VAL A 105 -11.31 -6.34 28.18
N LEU A 106 -11.44 -7.65 27.89
CA LEU A 106 -11.56 -8.16 26.52
C LEU A 106 -13.03 -8.35 26.17
N VAL A 107 -13.45 -7.81 25.03
CA VAL A 107 -14.84 -7.77 24.58
C VAL A 107 -14.93 -8.12 23.10
N ASP A 108 -15.79 -9.04 22.68
CA ASP A 108 -16.01 -9.25 21.24
C ASP A 108 -17.07 -8.32 20.67
N GLY A 109 -16.92 -7.89 19.42
CA GLY A 109 -18.00 -7.31 18.60
C GLY A 109 -18.36 -5.87 18.93
N LEU A 110 -17.53 -4.92 18.51
CA LEU A 110 -17.69 -3.48 18.72
C LEU A 110 -19.03 -2.92 18.26
N ALA A 111 -19.57 -3.41 17.13
CA ALA A 111 -20.79 -2.90 16.52
C ALA A 111 -22.10 -3.41 17.15
N HIS A 112 -22.00 -4.19 18.21
CA HIS A 112 -23.15 -4.77 18.88
C HIS A 112 -24.12 -3.71 19.42
N ARG A 113 -25.40 -3.86 19.11
CA ARG A 113 -26.49 -3.10 19.74
C ARG A 113 -26.97 -3.81 20.99
N ASN A 114 -27.05 -3.07 22.09
CA ASN A 114 -27.52 -3.59 23.36
C ASN A 114 -29.04 -3.79 23.35
N ARG A 115 -29.55 -4.53 24.33
CA ARG A 115 -31.01 -4.67 24.55
C ARG A 115 -31.65 -3.30 24.79
N LYS A 116 -32.96 -3.18 24.51
CA LYS A 116 -33.69 -1.92 24.62
C LYS A 116 -33.65 -1.29 26.02
N GLU A 117 -33.61 -2.08 27.10
CA GLU A 117 -33.53 -1.56 28.48
C GLU A 117 -32.09 -1.32 28.97
N ALA A 118 -31.06 -1.50 28.13
CA ALA A 118 -29.69 -1.24 28.55
C ALA A 118 -29.47 0.25 28.83
N ARG A 119 -28.56 0.53 29.76
CA ARG A 119 -28.13 1.90 30.11
C ARG A 119 -27.67 2.69 28.89
N PHE A 120 -26.99 2.03 27.98
CA PHE A 120 -26.50 2.60 26.73
C PHE A 120 -27.01 1.78 25.54
N PRO A 121 -27.37 2.42 24.42
CA PRO A 121 -27.98 1.74 23.27
C PRO A 121 -26.98 0.89 22.47
N THR A 122 -25.68 1.19 22.56
CA THR A 122 -24.63 0.50 21.81
C THR A 122 -23.50 0.07 22.72
N ARG A 123 -22.80 -1.00 22.32
CA ARG A 123 -21.57 -1.43 22.99
C ARG A 123 -20.44 -0.41 22.86
N LEU A 124 -20.41 0.37 21.78
CA LEU A 124 -19.45 1.48 21.67
C LEU A 124 -19.62 2.47 22.82
N ASP A 125 -20.85 2.78 23.21
CA ASP A 125 -21.12 3.68 24.32
C ASP A 125 -20.78 3.05 25.69
N ASP A 126 -21.03 1.76 25.86
CA ASP A 126 -20.52 0.98 27.01
C ASP A 126 -18.99 1.11 27.14
N ILE A 127 -18.29 0.89 26.03
CA ILE A 127 -16.82 0.95 25.96
C ILE A 127 -16.34 2.37 26.28
N ARG A 128 -16.94 3.41 25.69
CA ARG A 128 -16.62 4.82 26.01
C ARG A 128 -16.78 5.10 27.50
N PHE A 129 -17.83 4.56 28.12
CA PHE A 129 -18.03 4.70 29.56
C PHE A 129 -16.94 4.01 30.37
N LEU A 130 -16.54 2.78 30.03
CA LEU A 130 -15.45 2.06 30.70
C LEU A 130 -14.10 2.80 30.57
N LEU A 131 -13.78 3.29 29.37
CA LEU A 131 -12.56 4.08 29.12
C LEU A 131 -12.55 5.37 29.97
N SER A 132 -13.70 6.03 30.13
CA SER A 132 -13.83 7.22 31.00
C SER A 132 -13.58 6.93 32.49
N ARG A 133 -13.66 5.65 32.88
CA ARG A 133 -13.36 5.17 34.24
C ARG A 133 -11.92 4.65 34.40
N GLY A 134 -11.08 4.78 33.38
CA GLY A 134 -9.69 4.31 33.42
C GLY A 134 -9.52 2.83 33.05
N ILE A 135 -10.59 2.11 32.72
CA ILE A 135 -10.53 0.68 32.36
C ILE A 135 -10.19 0.57 30.88
N GLY A 136 -9.07 -0.09 30.56
CA GLY A 136 -8.69 -0.38 29.18
C GLY A 136 -9.60 -1.42 28.53
N VAL A 137 -9.83 -1.29 27.23
CA VAL A 137 -10.68 -2.22 26.46
C VAL A 137 -9.93 -2.73 25.24
N ILE A 138 -9.90 -4.06 25.08
CA ILE A 138 -9.49 -4.70 23.83
C ILE A 138 -10.73 -5.31 23.18
N THR A 139 -11.01 -4.94 21.93
CA THR A 139 -12.22 -5.36 21.22
C THR A 139 -11.99 -5.84 19.80
N THR A 140 -13.01 -6.46 19.20
CA THR A 140 -12.98 -6.97 17.83
C THR A 140 -14.05 -6.29 16.98
N ALA A 141 -13.72 -5.99 15.71
CA ALA A 141 -14.65 -5.41 14.75
C ALA A 141 -14.45 -6.05 13.36
N ASN A 142 -15.52 -6.17 12.58
CA ASN A 142 -15.39 -6.45 11.15
C ASN A 142 -15.42 -5.15 10.34
N VAL A 143 -14.76 -5.14 9.19
CA VAL A 143 -14.68 -3.93 8.36
C VAL A 143 -16.05 -3.44 7.87
N TYR A 144 -16.96 -4.37 7.57
CA TYR A 144 -18.29 -4.06 7.04
C TYR A 144 -19.26 -3.56 8.10
N GLU A 145 -18.89 -3.65 9.38
CA GLU A 145 -19.67 -3.12 10.48
C GLU A 145 -19.45 -1.60 10.63
N LEU A 146 -18.57 -0.99 9.85
CA LEU A 146 -18.37 0.46 9.83
C LEU A 146 -19.29 1.09 8.79
N GLU A 147 -20.03 2.14 9.14
CA GLU A 147 -21.11 2.72 8.30
C GLU A 147 -20.68 3.02 6.86
N ASP A 148 -19.62 3.79 6.64
CA ASP A 148 -19.15 4.18 5.30
C ASP A 148 -18.70 2.98 4.46
N VAL A 149 -18.03 2.02 5.10
CA VAL A 149 -17.52 0.81 4.43
C VAL A 149 -18.64 -0.19 4.18
N GLY A 150 -19.61 -0.28 5.09
CA GLY A 150 -20.78 -1.14 4.98
C GLY A 150 -21.61 -0.80 3.74
N GLU A 151 -21.78 0.49 3.42
CA GLU A 151 -22.44 0.90 2.18
C GLU A 151 -21.68 0.46 0.92
N ILE A 152 -20.35 0.59 0.93
CA ILE A 152 -19.49 0.17 -0.18
C ILE A 152 -19.54 -1.35 -0.33
N ALA A 153 -19.41 -2.08 0.77
CA ALA A 153 -19.51 -3.53 0.82
C ALA A 153 -20.86 -4.01 0.30
N LYS A 154 -21.98 -3.37 0.70
CA LYS A 154 -23.31 -3.66 0.18
C LYS A 154 -23.40 -3.44 -1.33
N LYS A 155 -22.86 -2.34 -1.84
CA LYS A 155 -22.85 -2.04 -3.30
C LYS A 155 -22.06 -3.09 -4.09
N LEU A 156 -20.96 -3.60 -3.54
CA LEU A 156 -20.06 -4.55 -4.21
C LEU A 156 -20.48 -6.02 -4.04
N THR A 157 -21.06 -6.39 -2.90
CA THR A 157 -21.36 -7.79 -2.54
C THR A 157 -22.85 -8.11 -2.48
N GLY A 158 -23.72 -7.10 -2.42
CA GLY A 158 -25.17 -7.24 -2.22
C GLY A 158 -25.59 -7.56 -0.79
N ILE A 159 -24.64 -7.67 0.16
CA ILE A 159 -24.91 -8.12 1.53
C ILE A 159 -25.28 -6.93 2.41
N GLU A 160 -26.41 -7.03 3.11
CA GLU A 160 -26.82 -6.06 4.13
C GLU A 160 -26.25 -6.40 5.51
N VAL A 161 -25.85 -5.36 6.23
CA VAL A 161 -25.30 -5.43 7.58
C VAL A 161 -26.32 -4.83 8.53
N CYS A 162 -26.71 -5.58 9.56
CA CYS A 162 -27.78 -5.17 10.47
C CYS A 162 -27.34 -4.16 11.54
N ASP A 163 -26.09 -4.28 12.02
CA ASP A 163 -25.57 -3.48 13.11
C ASP A 163 -24.27 -2.79 12.65
N THR A 164 -24.21 -1.46 12.78
CA THR A 164 -23.09 -0.64 12.32
C THR A 164 -22.56 0.30 13.41
N VAL A 165 -21.31 0.74 13.26
CA VAL A 165 -20.66 1.80 14.04
C VAL A 165 -20.18 2.92 13.12
N PRO A 166 -20.16 4.18 13.62
CA PRO A 166 -19.63 5.31 12.86
C PRO A 166 -18.18 5.08 12.41
N ALA A 167 -17.81 5.52 11.20
CA ALA A 167 -16.47 5.28 10.65
C ALA A 167 -15.33 5.90 11.50
N ASN A 168 -15.58 7.08 12.07
CA ASN A 168 -14.65 7.75 12.99
C ASN A 168 -14.44 7.02 14.33
N THR A 169 -15.12 5.90 14.56
CA THR A 169 -14.90 5.07 15.76
C THR A 169 -13.47 4.56 15.85
N LEU A 170 -12.83 4.28 14.71
CA LEU A 170 -11.44 3.81 14.71
C LEU A 170 -10.45 4.88 15.11
N GLU A 171 -10.77 6.16 14.90
CA GLU A 171 -9.93 7.27 15.35
C GLU A 171 -9.90 7.41 16.87
N LEU A 172 -10.91 6.86 17.56
CA LEU A 172 -10.95 6.80 19.02
C LEU A 172 -10.01 5.72 19.59
N ALA A 173 -9.59 4.75 18.77
CA ALA A 173 -8.72 3.68 19.21
C ALA A 173 -7.27 4.16 19.29
N ASP A 174 -6.60 3.84 20.40
CA ASP A 174 -5.16 4.07 20.55
C ASP A 174 -4.37 3.14 19.63
N GLU A 175 -4.89 1.93 19.41
CA GLU A 175 -4.28 0.93 18.54
C GLU A 175 -5.34 0.19 17.72
N VAL A 176 -5.16 0.18 16.40
CA VAL A 176 -5.90 -0.67 15.47
C VAL A 176 -4.96 -1.72 14.93
N ILE A 177 -5.32 -3.01 14.97
CA ILE A 177 -4.52 -4.12 14.42
C ILE A 177 -5.36 -4.86 13.39
N LEU A 178 -4.81 -5.05 12.18
CA LEU A 178 -5.45 -5.86 11.15
C LEU A 178 -5.12 -7.34 11.34
N VAL A 179 -6.15 -8.17 11.48
CA VAL A 179 -6.06 -9.63 11.40
C VAL A 179 -6.33 -10.04 9.95
N ASP A 180 -5.27 -10.00 9.14
CA ASP A 180 -5.32 -10.38 7.74
C ASP A 180 -5.35 -11.91 7.58
N VAL A 181 -6.29 -12.39 6.78
CA VAL A 181 -6.45 -13.80 6.39
C VAL A 181 -6.87 -13.86 4.94
N THR A 182 -6.26 -14.77 4.19
CA THR A 182 -6.56 -14.95 2.77
C THR A 182 -7.96 -15.57 2.58
N PRO A 183 -8.67 -15.26 1.47
CA PRO A 183 -9.95 -15.89 1.14
C PRO A 183 -9.88 -17.42 1.13
N GLU A 184 -8.78 -17.99 0.66
CA GLU A 184 -8.53 -19.42 0.60
C GLU A 184 -8.48 -20.03 2.01
N THR A 185 -7.78 -19.38 2.94
CA THR A 185 -7.72 -19.82 4.35
C THR A 185 -9.10 -19.74 5.00
N MET A 186 -9.88 -18.69 4.71
CA MET A 186 -11.24 -18.54 5.24
C MET A 186 -12.19 -19.62 4.72
N LEU A 187 -12.12 -19.93 3.42
CA LEU A 187 -12.91 -20.99 2.79
C LEU A 187 -12.56 -22.37 3.33
N ASN A 188 -11.27 -22.65 3.54
CA ASN A 188 -10.83 -23.92 4.12
C ASN A 188 -11.37 -24.08 5.55
N ARG A 189 -11.30 -23.03 6.38
CA ARG A 189 -11.91 -23.03 7.73
C ARG A 189 -13.42 -23.28 7.67
N PHE A 190 -14.11 -22.76 6.65
CA PHE A 190 -15.54 -23.01 6.46
C PHE A 190 -15.82 -24.47 6.10
N ALA A 191 -15.09 -25.01 5.12
CA ALA A 191 -15.22 -26.40 4.67
C ALA A 191 -14.94 -27.40 5.80
N GLU A 192 -14.00 -27.10 6.70
CA GLU A 192 -13.71 -27.87 7.91
C GLU A 192 -14.80 -27.74 8.99
N GLY A 193 -15.93 -27.05 8.72
CA GLY A 193 -17.06 -26.91 9.65
C GLY A 193 -16.85 -25.91 10.80
N SER A 194 -15.78 -25.10 10.74
CA SER A 194 -15.37 -24.18 11.82
C SER A 194 -16.10 -22.83 11.83
N LEU A 195 -17.12 -22.67 10.98
CA LEU A 195 -17.89 -21.45 10.75
C LEU A 195 -19.38 -21.79 10.68
N ARG A 196 -20.02 -21.94 11.84
CA ARG A 196 -21.48 -22.13 11.93
C ARG A 196 -22.17 -20.78 12.14
N GLY A 197 -23.18 -20.45 11.32
CA GLY A 197 -24.05 -19.27 11.49
C GLY A 197 -23.78 -18.06 10.59
N GLN A 198 -22.84 -18.13 9.64
CA GLN A 198 -22.68 -17.11 8.59
C GLN A 198 -23.46 -17.50 7.33
N SER A 199 -24.03 -16.51 6.62
CA SER A 199 -24.72 -16.76 5.35
C SER A 199 -23.73 -17.32 4.32
N ALA A 200 -24.11 -18.40 3.64
CA ALA A 200 -23.29 -19.03 2.59
C ALA A 200 -22.90 -18.04 1.47
N GLU A 201 -23.72 -17.00 1.26
CA GLU A 201 -23.46 -15.93 0.29
C GLU A 201 -22.29 -15.02 0.68
N MET A 202 -22.11 -14.75 1.97
CA MET A 202 -20.99 -13.95 2.49
C MET A 202 -19.64 -14.66 2.38
N LEU A 203 -19.68 -15.99 2.28
CA LEU A 203 -18.51 -16.85 2.20
C LEU A 203 -18.10 -17.16 0.75
N LYS A 204 -18.72 -16.54 -0.26
CA LYS A 204 -18.23 -16.64 -1.64
C LYS A 204 -16.83 -16.03 -1.74
N ARG A 205 -15.91 -16.70 -2.46
CA ARG A 205 -14.50 -16.29 -2.60
C ARG A 205 -14.34 -14.84 -3.07
N GLY A 206 -15.15 -14.40 -4.04
CA GLY A 206 -15.17 -13.01 -4.54
C GLY A 206 -15.52 -12.02 -3.43
N ASN A 207 -16.61 -12.27 -2.70
CA ASN A 207 -17.03 -11.44 -1.57
C ASN A 207 -15.93 -11.38 -0.50
N LEU A 208 -15.34 -12.50 -0.11
CA LEU A 208 -14.25 -12.52 0.89
C LEU A 208 -13.03 -11.70 0.46
N ALA A 209 -12.68 -11.73 -0.82
CA ALA A 209 -11.58 -10.95 -1.35
C ALA A 209 -11.89 -9.45 -1.36
N VAL A 210 -13.10 -9.03 -1.76
CA VAL A 210 -13.55 -7.62 -1.67
C VAL A 210 -13.49 -7.13 -0.23
N MET A 211 -13.97 -7.93 0.72
CA MET A 211 -13.99 -7.56 2.14
C MET A 211 -12.58 -7.45 2.72
N ARG A 212 -11.66 -8.30 2.25
CA ARG A 212 -10.23 -8.23 2.60
C ARG A 212 -9.59 -6.96 2.04
N GLU A 213 -9.85 -6.63 0.78
CA GLU A 213 -9.36 -5.40 0.14
C GLU A 213 -9.82 -4.15 0.91
N LEU A 214 -11.12 -4.06 1.21
CA LEU A 214 -11.70 -2.97 2.01
C LEU A 214 -11.05 -2.86 3.39
N SER A 215 -10.78 -4.00 4.04
CA SER A 215 -10.09 -4.01 5.35
C SER A 215 -8.69 -3.45 5.28
N LEU A 216 -7.91 -3.85 4.26
CA LEU A 216 -6.54 -3.40 4.06
C LEU A 216 -6.50 -1.89 3.77
N ARG A 217 -7.40 -1.39 2.90
CA ARG A 217 -7.48 0.04 2.55
C ARG A 217 -7.86 0.90 3.74
N LEU A 218 -8.91 0.53 4.46
CA LEU A 218 -9.37 1.29 5.62
C LEU A 218 -8.29 1.41 6.69
N VAL A 219 -7.61 0.30 7.03
CA VAL A 219 -6.53 0.35 8.02
C VAL A 219 -5.34 1.16 7.49
N ALA A 220 -5.03 1.10 6.19
CA ALA A 220 -4.00 1.95 5.59
C ALA A 220 -4.34 3.45 5.68
N GLU A 221 -5.60 3.83 5.47
CA GLU A 221 -6.09 5.21 5.60
C GLU A 221 -5.93 5.73 7.03
N GLY A 222 -6.39 4.98 8.04
CA GLY A 222 -6.22 5.37 9.44
C GLY A 222 -4.75 5.44 9.90
N VAL A 223 -3.88 4.61 9.32
CA VAL A 223 -2.42 4.69 9.55
C VAL A 223 -1.83 5.95 8.90
N ASN A 224 -2.30 6.37 7.72
CA ASN A 224 -1.86 7.61 7.07
C ASN A 224 -2.21 8.84 7.92
N GLU A 225 -3.44 8.93 8.42
CA GLU A 225 -3.82 10.04 9.30
C GLU A 225 -2.94 10.12 10.56
N SER A 226 -2.64 8.95 11.14
CA SER A 226 -1.72 8.86 12.29
C SER A 226 -0.32 9.35 11.93
N LEU A 227 0.16 9.07 10.70
CA LEU A 227 1.43 9.54 10.20
C LEU A 227 1.45 11.06 10.00
N GLU A 228 0.39 11.61 9.40
CA GLU A 228 0.25 13.05 9.17
C GLU A 228 0.25 13.81 10.50
N ARG A 229 -0.59 13.40 11.47
CA ARG A 229 -0.62 13.97 12.82
C ARG A 229 0.76 13.92 13.50
N TYR A 230 1.48 12.80 13.38
CA TYR A 230 2.82 12.65 13.96
C TYR A 230 3.86 13.57 13.29
N ARG A 231 3.78 13.77 11.98
CA ARG A 231 4.69 14.66 11.23
C ARG A 231 4.43 16.13 11.54
N GLU A 232 3.16 16.54 11.63
CA GLU A 232 2.75 17.90 12.02
C GLU A 232 3.27 18.27 13.40
N GLN A 233 3.16 17.36 14.38
CA GLN A 233 3.71 17.55 15.73
C GLN A 233 5.22 17.81 15.73
N LEU A 234 5.94 17.25 14.75
CA LEU A 234 7.38 17.44 14.58
C LEU A 234 7.74 18.64 13.68
N GLY A 235 6.76 19.39 13.18
CA GLY A 235 6.97 20.49 12.24
C GLY A 235 7.54 20.05 10.89
N LEU A 236 7.38 18.76 10.53
CA LEU A 236 7.87 18.23 9.26
C LEU A 236 6.85 18.53 8.15
N VAL A 237 7.18 19.50 7.29
CA VAL A 237 6.38 19.87 6.11
C VAL A 237 6.88 19.09 4.89
N GLY A 238 5.96 18.52 4.12
CA GLY A 238 6.20 17.75 2.89
C GLY A 238 5.61 16.34 2.94
N PRO A 239 5.55 15.65 1.77
CA PRO A 239 4.94 14.33 1.67
C PRO A 239 5.70 13.26 2.46
N SER A 240 4.95 12.32 3.05
CA SER A 240 5.49 11.19 3.82
C SER A 240 6.25 10.17 2.95
N GLY A 241 6.02 10.18 1.64
CA GLY A 241 6.54 9.19 0.69
C GLY A 241 5.72 7.89 0.63
N ALA A 242 4.71 7.75 1.50
CA ALA A 242 3.78 6.61 1.53
C ALA A 242 2.52 6.87 0.69
N ALA A 243 1.94 8.09 0.77
CA ALA A 243 0.73 8.50 0.05
C ALA A 243 1.03 9.51 -1.07
N GLU A 244 0.27 9.47 -2.16
CA GLU A 244 0.33 10.47 -3.22
C GLU A 244 -0.76 11.52 -2.98
N ARG A 245 -0.41 12.82 -3.08
CA ARG A 245 -1.38 13.92 -3.05
C ARG A 245 -1.35 14.63 -4.39
N ILE A 246 -2.49 14.62 -5.09
CA ILE A 246 -2.59 15.11 -6.47
C ILE A 246 -3.32 16.44 -6.49
N LEU A 247 -2.64 17.47 -6.97
CA LEU A 247 -3.21 18.79 -7.18
C LEU A 247 -3.56 19.00 -8.65
N VAL A 248 -4.82 19.19 -8.97
CA VAL A 248 -5.26 19.57 -10.32
C VAL A 248 -5.42 21.08 -10.37
N SER A 249 -4.62 21.74 -11.21
CA SER A 249 -4.87 23.13 -11.55
C SER A 249 -5.78 23.21 -12.78
N MET A 250 -6.95 23.79 -12.62
CA MET A 250 -7.91 23.96 -13.69
C MET A 250 -8.31 25.42 -13.93
N GLN A 251 -8.91 25.67 -15.08
CA GLN A 251 -9.57 26.93 -15.42
C GLN A 251 -11.05 26.65 -15.71
N TYR A 252 -11.90 27.67 -15.58
CA TYR A 252 -13.32 27.60 -15.92
C TYR A 252 -13.55 27.53 -17.43
N HIS A 253 -13.23 26.37 -18.00
CA HIS A 253 -13.25 26.07 -19.43
C HIS A 253 -13.60 24.59 -19.64
N TRP A 254 -14.01 24.21 -20.87
CA TRP A 254 -14.41 22.83 -21.18
C TRP A 254 -13.31 21.79 -20.86
N ASN A 255 -12.05 22.18 -21.07
CA ASN A 255 -10.85 21.40 -20.73
C ASN A 255 -10.70 21.09 -19.23
N GLY A 256 -11.22 21.94 -18.33
CA GLY A 256 -11.09 21.75 -16.89
C GLY A 256 -11.64 20.40 -16.43
N SER A 257 -12.73 19.94 -17.06
CA SER A 257 -13.36 18.67 -16.74
C SER A 257 -12.50 17.46 -17.10
N ILE A 258 -11.65 17.58 -18.13
CA ILE A 258 -10.70 16.55 -18.55
C ILE A 258 -9.59 16.44 -17.51
N TYR A 259 -9.06 17.59 -17.05
CA TYR A 259 -7.98 17.61 -16.06
C TYR A 259 -8.44 17.04 -14.73
N VAL A 260 -9.65 17.40 -14.27
CA VAL A 260 -10.23 16.84 -13.03
C VAL A 260 -10.45 15.34 -13.15
N ARG A 261 -11.03 14.85 -14.27
CA ARG A 261 -11.24 13.41 -14.47
C ARG A 261 -9.93 12.64 -14.58
N ARG A 262 -8.91 13.19 -15.24
CA ARG A 262 -7.59 12.56 -15.31
C ARG A 262 -6.89 12.59 -13.96
N GLY A 263 -6.96 13.70 -13.23
CA GLY A 263 -6.52 13.79 -11.85
C GLY A 263 -7.16 12.73 -10.96
N GLN A 264 -8.49 12.58 -11.03
CA GLN A 264 -9.22 11.53 -10.32
C GLN A 264 -8.77 10.12 -10.70
N GLN A 265 -8.58 9.84 -11.99
CA GLN A 265 -8.12 8.53 -12.42
C GLN A 265 -6.72 8.22 -11.86
N ILE A 266 -5.81 9.20 -11.88
CA ILE A 266 -4.48 9.04 -11.32
C ILE A 266 -4.56 8.89 -9.80
N ALA A 267 -5.37 9.70 -9.11
CA ALA A 267 -5.56 9.67 -7.66
C ALA A 267 -6.07 8.30 -7.22
N LYS A 268 -7.16 7.82 -7.85
CA LYS A 268 -7.72 6.51 -7.58
C LYS A 268 -6.71 5.38 -7.82
N ARG A 269 -5.98 5.42 -8.94
CA ARG A 269 -5.01 4.35 -9.28
C ARG A 269 -3.73 4.41 -8.47
N LEU A 270 -3.35 5.58 -7.96
CA LEU A 270 -2.19 5.73 -7.09
C LEU A 270 -2.56 5.68 -5.60
N ASN A 271 -3.84 5.41 -5.30
CA ASN A 271 -4.44 5.43 -3.98
C ASN A 271 -4.07 6.69 -3.19
N GLY A 272 -4.29 7.84 -3.83
CA GLY A 272 -3.93 9.15 -3.35
C GLY A 272 -5.11 10.13 -3.33
N GLU A 273 -4.95 11.22 -2.61
CA GLU A 273 -5.97 12.27 -2.49
C GLU A 273 -5.97 13.20 -3.71
N LEU A 274 -7.10 13.87 -3.93
CA LEU A 274 -7.30 14.81 -5.03
C LEU A 274 -7.72 16.18 -4.51
N LEU A 275 -6.85 17.17 -4.72
CA LEU A 275 -7.13 18.59 -4.52
C LEU A 275 -7.34 19.25 -5.89
N VAL A 276 -8.30 20.15 -5.98
CA VAL A 276 -8.59 20.90 -7.20
C VAL A 276 -8.53 22.39 -6.92
N VAL A 277 -7.63 23.08 -7.61
CA VAL A 277 -7.49 24.54 -7.49
C VAL A 277 -7.84 25.23 -8.79
N THR A 278 -8.48 26.38 -8.64
CA THR A 278 -8.64 27.36 -9.71
C THR A 278 -8.12 28.70 -9.24
N PHE A 279 -7.82 29.55 -10.21
CA PHE A 279 -7.21 30.84 -9.96
C PHE A 279 -8.07 31.97 -10.49
N THR A 280 -8.36 32.95 -9.65
CA THR A 280 -9.22 34.10 -9.96
C THR A 280 -8.43 35.40 -9.86
N ILE A 281 -8.67 36.32 -10.79
CA ILE A 281 -8.10 37.67 -10.70
C ILE A 281 -9.10 38.50 -9.88
N PRO A 282 -8.66 39.17 -8.79
CA PRO A 282 -9.52 40.08 -8.04
C PRO A 282 -10.18 41.11 -8.98
N ASP A 283 -11.45 41.43 -8.72
CA ASP A 283 -12.21 42.47 -9.45
C ASP A 283 -12.50 42.20 -10.94
N LYS A 284 -12.31 40.97 -11.43
CA LYS A 284 -12.68 40.58 -12.79
C LYS A 284 -13.91 39.67 -12.80
N GLU A 285 -15.01 40.15 -13.37
CA GLU A 285 -16.22 39.34 -13.55
C GLU A 285 -16.00 38.17 -14.53
N LEU A 286 -16.59 37.02 -14.21
CA LEU A 286 -16.58 35.84 -15.08
C LEU A 286 -17.50 36.05 -16.28
N SER A 287 -17.09 35.59 -17.47
CA SER A 287 -17.99 35.53 -18.62
C SER A 287 -19.17 34.59 -18.33
N LYS A 288 -20.31 34.77 -19.02
CA LYS A 288 -21.48 33.89 -18.88
C LYS A 288 -21.12 32.41 -19.13
N GLU A 289 -20.25 32.15 -20.09
CA GLU A 289 -19.72 30.82 -20.38
C GLU A 289 -18.85 30.28 -19.23
N ALA A 290 -17.91 31.07 -18.72
CA ALA A 290 -17.06 30.68 -17.60
C ALA A 290 -17.88 30.42 -16.32
N ALA A 291 -18.94 31.20 -16.08
CA ALA A 291 -19.87 30.97 -14.98
C ALA A 291 -20.65 29.64 -15.14
N ALA A 292 -21.06 29.29 -16.36
CA ALA A 292 -21.68 27.99 -16.64
C ALA A 292 -20.70 26.83 -16.41
N PHE A 293 -19.45 26.96 -16.87
CA PHE A 293 -18.39 25.98 -16.61
C PHE A 293 -18.06 25.86 -15.13
N LYS A 294 -18.01 26.98 -14.37
CA LYS A 294 -17.82 26.98 -12.91
C LYS A 294 -18.86 26.09 -12.23
N ARG A 295 -20.16 26.29 -12.52
CA ARG A 295 -21.24 25.46 -11.94
C ARG A 295 -21.09 23.98 -12.28
N SER A 296 -20.74 23.65 -13.53
CA SER A 296 -20.55 22.26 -13.97
C SER A 296 -19.35 21.59 -13.31
N LEU A 297 -18.24 22.32 -13.19
CA LEU A 297 -17.01 21.83 -12.58
C LEU A 297 -17.16 21.64 -11.06
N LEU A 298 -17.84 22.56 -10.37
CA LEU A 298 -18.13 22.40 -8.95
C LEU A 298 -18.96 21.14 -8.69
N LYS A 299 -20.01 20.90 -9.48
CA LYS A 299 -20.78 19.64 -9.42
C LYS A 299 -19.94 18.40 -9.71
N LEU A 300 -18.98 18.51 -10.64
CA LEU A 300 -18.07 17.41 -10.95
C LEU A 300 -17.15 17.11 -9.76
N VAL A 301 -16.57 18.14 -9.14
CA VAL A 301 -15.65 18.01 -8.02
C VAL A 301 -16.37 17.48 -6.78
N GLU A 302 -17.55 18.02 -6.46
CA GLU A 302 -18.42 17.53 -5.38
C GLU A 302 -18.78 16.06 -5.56
N ARG A 303 -19.18 15.65 -6.77
CA ARG A 303 -19.47 14.24 -7.08
C ARG A 303 -18.26 13.32 -6.94
N ILE A 304 -17.06 13.84 -7.15
CA ILE A 304 -15.81 13.08 -7.02
C ILE A 304 -15.37 13.01 -5.55
N GLY A 305 -15.86 13.90 -4.69
CA GLY A 305 -15.42 14.03 -3.31
C GLY A 305 -14.03 14.66 -3.19
N ALA A 306 -13.65 15.54 -4.12
CA ALA A 306 -12.37 16.24 -4.07
C ALA A 306 -12.48 17.61 -3.41
N GLU A 307 -11.43 18.03 -2.70
CA GLU A 307 -11.34 19.37 -2.13
C GLU A 307 -11.19 20.41 -3.25
N PHE A 308 -11.85 21.56 -3.06
CA PHE A 308 -11.86 22.64 -4.04
C PHE A 308 -11.56 23.99 -3.42
N GLU A 309 -10.60 24.71 -3.98
CA GLU A 309 -10.25 26.06 -3.56
C GLU A 309 -10.08 27.04 -4.74
N GLU A 310 -10.56 28.28 -4.55
CA GLU A 310 -10.29 29.41 -5.43
C GLU A 310 -9.19 30.29 -4.84
N LEU A 311 -8.04 30.39 -5.52
CA LEU A 311 -6.91 31.18 -5.05
C LEU A 311 -6.81 32.52 -5.81
N PRO A 312 -6.55 33.64 -5.12
CA PRO A 312 -6.37 34.93 -5.79
C PRO A 312 -5.04 34.96 -6.55
N LEU A 313 -5.07 35.45 -7.79
CA LEU A 313 -3.90 35.72 -8.62
C LEU A 313 -3.74 37.22 -8.86
N PRO A 314 -2.70 37.86 -8.30
CA PRO A 314 -2.35 39.24 -8.61
C PRO A 314 -1.96 39.42 -10.07
N SER A 315 -1.25 38.44 -10.64
CA SER A 315 -0.84 38.44 -12.04
C SER A 315 -0.70 37.03 -12.60
N ARG A 316 -0.76 36.88 -13.92
CA ARG A 316 -0.50 35.58 -14.56
C ARG A 316 0.94 35.09 -14.37
N ARG A 317 1.90 36.02 -14.23
CA ARG A 317 3.32 35.68 -14.01
C ARG A 317 3.60 35.11 -12.63
N SER A 318 2.76 35.42 -11.63
CA SER A 318 2.87 34.85 -10.28
C SER A 318 2.21 33.49 -10.13
N LEU A 319 1.47 33.00 -11.14
CA LEU A 319 0.79 31.70 -11.07
C LEU A 319 1.72 30.54 -10.72
N PRO A 320 2.92 30.38 -11.32
CA PRO A 320 3.87 29.34 -10.92
C PRO A 320 4.24 29.41 -9.45
N ASP A 321 4.44 30.60 -8.90
CA ASP A 321 4.83 30.79 -7.50
C ASP A 321 3.71 30.43 -6.55
N VAL A 322 2.51 30.97 -6.77
CA VAL A 322 1.33 30.69 -5.94
C VAL A 322 0.99 29.20 -5.98
N LEU A 323 1.04 28.58 -7.16
CA LEU A 323 0.74 27.16 -7.30
C LEU A 323 1.76 26.27 -6.61
N VAL A 324 3.06 26.59 -6.69
CA VAL A 324 4.12 25.81 -6.02
C VAL A 324 4.05 26.02 -4.50
N GLN A 325 3.80 27.23 -4.02
CA GLN A 325 3.62 27.51 -2.60
C GLN A 325 2.42 26.76 -2.02
N TYR A 326 1.27 26.81 -2.71
CA TYR A 326 0.08 26.05 -2.31
C TYR A 326 0.35 24.54 -2.31
N ALA A 327 1.04 24.03 -3.35
CA ALA A 327 1.40 22.63 -3.43
C ALA A 327 2.32 22.18 -2.28
N LEU A 328 3.28 23.01 -1.88
CA LEU A 328 4.16 22.72 -0.74
C LEU A 328 3.41 22.77 0.59
N ALA A 329 2.53 23.76 0.77
CA ALA A 329 1.71 23.89 1.99
C ALA A 329 0.77 22.69 2.18
N ASN A 330 0.23 22.14 1.09
CA ASN A 330 -0.67 20.99 1.09
C ASN A 330 0.04 19.65 0.81
N ASN A 331 1.37 19.58 0.97
CA ASN A 331 2.15 18.34 0.83
C ASN A 331 1.93 17.57 -0.48
N VAL A 332 1.67 18.28 -1.57
CA VAL A 332 1.35 17.73 -2.89
C VAL A 332 2.55 17.01 -3.48
N THR A 333 2.36 15.77 -3.93
CA THR A 333 3.41 14.97 -4.60
C THR A 333 3.38 15.13 -6.11
N ARG A 334 2.22 15.50 -6.68
CA ARG A 334 2.03 15.65 -8.12
C ARG A 334 1.07 16.77 -8.47
N ILE A 335 1.49 17.66 -9.37
CA ILE A 335 0.64 18.71 -9.92
C ILE A 335 0.22 18.32 -11.33
N VAL A 336 -1.09 18.26 -11.57
CA VAL A 336 -1.73 17.99 -12.85
C VAL A 336 -2.09 19.32 -13.51
N LEU A 337 -1.57 19.53 -14.73
CA LEU A 337 -1.72 20.74 -15.53
C LEU A 337 -2.21 20.39 -16.94
N GLY A 338 -2.91 21.32 -17.58
CA GLY A 338 -3.17 21.25 -19.01
C GLY A 338 -1.95 21.65 -19.86
N HIS A 339 -1.88 21.15 -21.10
CA HIS A 339 -0.93 21.68 -22.08
C HIS A 339 -1.16 23.18 -22.37
N SER A 340 -0.07 23.96 -22.41
CA SER A 340 -0.12 25.35 -22.86
C SER A 340 -0.16 25.46 -24.38
N LYS A 341 -1.15 26.20 -24.92
CA LYS A 341 -1.24 26.57 -26.35
C LYS A 341 -0.36 27.76 -26.74
N GLN A 342 0.43 28.32 -25.81
CA GLN A 342 1.21 29.53 -26.06
C GLN A 342 2.22 29.38 -27.20
N THR A 343 2.37 30.43 -28.01
CA THR A 343 3.41 30.52 -29.05
C THR A 343 4.77 30.87 -28.43
N LYS A 344 5.86 30.68 -29.20
CA LYS A 344 7.23 31.04 -28.73
C LYS A 344 7.34 32.50 -28.30
N TRP A 345 6.64 33.38 -29.01
CA TRP A 345 6.56 34.80 -28.69
C TRP A 345 5.75 35.04 -27.41
N GLN A 346 4.58 34.42 -27.29
CA GLN A 346 3.78 34.56 -26.06
C GLN A 346 4.53 34.06 -24.83
N GLU A 347 5.24 32.93 -24.89
CA GLU A 347 6.08 32.48 -23.77
C GLU A 347 7.23 33.44 -23.45
N PHE A 348 7.83 34.06 -24.46
CA PHE A 348 8.92 35.03 -24.25
C PHE A 348 8.42 36.28 -23.51
N TRP A 349 7.23 36.77 -23.86
CA TRP A 349 6.65 37.97 -23.24
C TRP A 349 5.87 37.66 -21.95
N GLN A 350 5.26 36.48 -21.80
CA GLN A 350 4.37 36.14 -20.68
C GLN A 350 4.99 35.19 -19.65
N GLY A 351 6.17 34.62 -19.93
CA GLY A 351 6.75 33.54 -19.12
C GLY A 351 6.16 32.17 -19.48
N SER A 352 6.78 31.09 -18.98
CA SER A 352 6.32 29.72 -19.25
C SER A 352 5.99 29.04 -17.93
N ILE A 353 4.69 28.85 -17.67
CA ILE A 353 4.21 28.32 -16.39
C ILE A 353 4.90 26.99 -16.03
N VAL A 354 4.86 26.03 -16.96
CA VAL A 354 5.47 24.70 -16.75
C VAL A 354 6.98 24.82 -16.55
N HIS A 355 7.67 25.66 -17.33
CA HIS A 355 9.13 25.82 -17.23
C HIS A 355 9.55 26.47 -15.91
N ASP A 356 8.81 27.49 -15.49
CA ASP A 356 9.08 28.22 -14.25
C ASP A 356 8.76 27.35 -13.02
N MET A 357 7.71 26.53 -13.09
CA MET A 357 7.43 25.50 -12.09
C MET A 357 8.53 24.43 -12.05
N LEU A 358 9.00 23.94 -13.20
CA LEU A 358 10.11 22.97 -13.28
C LEU A 358 11.43 23.53 -12.73
N LYS A 359 11.59 24.84 -12.55
CA LYS A 359 12.77 25.40 -11.85
C LYS A 359 12.60 25.43 -10.34
N LYS A 360 11.36 25.56 -9.87
CA LYS A 360 10.99 25.81 -8.47
C LYS A 360 10.59 24.54 -7.72
N THR A 361 10.10 23.53 -8.44
CA THR A 361 9.71 22.23 -7.88
C THR A 361 10.93 21.32 -7.76
N ARG A 362 11.35 21.03 -6.52
CA ARG A 362 12.45 20.07 -6.26
C ARG A 362 11.97 18.70 -5.77
N ASN A 363 10.69 18.50 -5.45
CA ASN A 363 10.18 17.21 -4.97
C ASN A 363 8.73 16.92 -5.44
N ILE A 364 8.23 17.67 -6.43
CA ILE A 364 6.84 17.59 -6.89
C ILE A 364 6.81 17.24 -8.37
N ASP A 365 6.21 16.10 -8.70
CA ASP A 365 6.04 15.66 -10.07
C ASP A 365 5.09 16.61 -10.83
N ILE A 366 5.38 16.89 -12.10
CA ILE A 366 4.48 17.68 -12.96
C ILE A 366 3.89 16.76 -14.01
N PHE A 367 2.58 16.55 -13.96
CA PHE A 367 1.82 15.77 -14.92
C PHE A 367 1.05 16.68 -15.86
N ILE A 368 1.30 16.57 -17.15
CA ILE A 368 0.71 17.40 -18.19
C ILE A 368 -0.29 16.55 -18.97
N VAL A 369 -1.56 16.94 -18.92
CA VAL A 369 -2.65 16.23 -19.58
C VAL A 369 -2.72 16.64 -21.04
N ALA A 370 -2.77 15.64 -21.93
CA ALA A 370 -2.94 15.78 -23.37
C ALA A 370 -4.17 16.64 -23.72
N ASP A 371 -4.02 17.51 -24.73
CA ASP A 371 -5.17 18.20 -25.33
C ASP A 371 -5.77 17.31 -26.43
N ARG A 372 -6.69 16.43 -26.04
CA ARG A 372 -7.28 15.42 -26.95
C ARG A 372 -8.36 15.98 -27.87
N ALA A 373 -8.75 17.25 -27.73
CA ALA A 373 -9.85 17.80 -28.53
C ALA A 373 -9.51 18.04 -30.00
N GLU A 374 -8.23 18.22 -30.35
CA GLU A 374 -7.82 18.31 -31.75
C GLU A 374 -8.04 16.99 -32.52
N HIS A 375 -8.12 15.84 -31.84
CA HIS A 375 -8.33 14.52 -32.46
C HIS A 375 -9.69 13.88 -32.19
N GLU A 376 -10.35 14.21 -31.05
CA GLU A 376 -11.62 13.57 -30.64
C GLU A 376 -12.83 14.54 -30.64
N GLY A 377 -12.63 15.81 -31.04
CA GLY A 377 -13.64 16.88 -31.03
C GLY A 377 -13.87 17.51 -29.64
N GLU A 378 -14.47 18.72 -29.60
CA GLU A 378 -14.96 19.35 -28.37
C GLU A 378 -16.13 18.52 -27.80
N ARG A 379 -15.83 17.54 -26.96
CA ARG A 379 -16.86 16.67 -26.39
C ARG A 379 -17.65 17.39 -25.30
N ILE A 380 -18.87 17.77 -25.66
CA ILE A 380 -19.96 18.04 -24.72
C ILE A 380 -20.31 16.73 -24.00
N LEU A 381 -20.54 16.83 -22.68
CA LEU A 381 -20.79 15.74 -21.73
C LEU A 381 -21.69 14.61 -22.30
N PRO A 382 -21.34 13.32 -22.14
CA PRO A 382 -22.30 12.26 -22.43
C PRO A 382 -23.37 12.18 -21.33
N ALA A 383 -24.62 12.06 -21.76
CA ALA A 383 -25.78 11.71 -20.95
C ALA A 383 -25.66 10.28 -20.37
N ARG A 384 -26.45 10.03 -19.31
CA ARG A 384 -26.61 8.76 -18.58
C ARG A 384 -26.39 7.52 -19.47
N MET A 385 -25.48 6.65 -19.04
CA MET A 385 -25.35 5.31 -19.60
C MET A 385 -26.27 4.34 -18.84
N SER A 386 -27.09 3.62 -19.59
CA SER A 386 -27.84 2.45 -19.12
C SER A 386 -26.87 1.32 -18.75
N LYS A 387 -27.19 0.61 -17.66
CA LYS A 387 -26.53 -0.65 -17.31
C LYS A 387 -26.74 -1.66 -18.45
N PRO A 388 -25.70 -2.39 -18.91
CA PRO A 388 -25.93 -3.61 -19.66
C PRO A 388 -26.50 -4.66 -18.69
N GLU A 389 -27.56 -5.33 -19.11
CA GLU A 389 -28.10 -6.50 -18.41
C GLU A 389 -27.04 -7.61 -18.40
N GLU A 390 -26.81 -8.16 -17.20
CA GLU A 390 -25.84 -9.21 -16.92
C GLU A 390 -26.47 -10.58 -17.21
N GLU A 391 -26.11 -11.19 -18.35
CA GLU A 391 -26.08 -12.64 -18.46
C GLU A 391 -24.61 -13.08 -18.35
N ALA A 392 -24.25 -13.55 -17.15
CA ALA A 392 -22.97 -14.22 -16.92
C ALA A 392 -22.97 -15.55 -17.69
N GLU A 393 -22.20 -15.64 -18.76
CA GLU A 393 -21.89 -16.92 -19.42
C GLU A 393 -21.08 -17.82 -18.46
N LEU A 394 -21.80 -18.57 -17.62
CA LEU A 394 -21.28 -19.56 -16.67
C LEU A 394 -20.55 -20.74 -17.36
N PHE A 395 -20.66 -20.88 -18.68
CA PHE A 395 -20.16 -22.03 -19.43
C PHE A 395 -19.26 -21.63 -20.60
N ARG A 396 -18.15 -20.92 -20.32
CA ARG A 396 -17.10 -20.69 -21.31
C ARG A 396 -16.03 -21.79 -21.27
N ARG A 397 -15.79 -22.44 -22.41
CA ARG A 397 -14.66 -23.36 -22.60
C ARG A 397 -13.34 -22.58 -22.56
N LEU A 398 -12.42 -22.97 -21.68
CA LEU A 398 -11.08 -22.39 -21.61
C LEU A 398 -10.36 -22.60 -22.94
N SER A 399 -9.64 -21.58 -23.40
CA SER A 399 -8.77 -21.71 -24.58
C SER A 399 -7.63 -22.69 -24.31
N SER A 400 -7.02 -23.25 -25.36
CA SER A 400 -5.89 -24.17 -25.24
C SER A 400 -4.72 -23.58 -24.44
N GLN A 401 -4.46 -22.28 -24.62
CA GLN A 401 -3.44 -21.54 -23.86
C GLN A 401 -3.82 -21.38 -22.38
N GLU A 402 -5.09 -21.10 -22.07
CA GLU A 402 -5.56 -21.01 -20.68
C GLU A 402 -5.54 -22.39 -19.99
N LEU A 403 -5.83 -23.46 -20.72
CA LEU A 403 -5.77 -24.83 -20.23
C LEU A 403 -4.33 -25.25 -19.92
N GLU A 404 -3.39 -25.02 -20.84
CA GLU A 404 -1.96 -25.27 -20.60
C GLU A 404 -1.44 -24.47 -19.40
N HIS A 405 -1.85 -23.21 -19.25
CA HIS A 405 -1.48 -22.39 -18.10
C HIS A 405 -2.04 -22.96 -16.79
N LYS A 406 -3.30 -23.42 -16.78
CA LYS A 406 -3.91 -24.08 -15.62
C LYS A 406 -3.22 -25.40 -15.27
N ILE A 407 -2.89 -26.22 -16.27
CA ILE A 407 -2.15 -27.48 -16.06
C ILE A 407 -0.77 -27.19 -15.48
N LYS A 408 -0.07 -26.17 -15.98
CA LYS A 408 1.23 -25.76 -15.45
C LYS A 408 1.14 -25.24 -14.01
N GLN A 409 0.07 -24.52 -13.67
CA GLN A 409 -0.20 -24.11 -12.28
C GLN A 409 -0.48 -25.31 -11.37
N MET A 410 -1.24 -26.32 -11.83
CA MET A 410 -1.54 -27.52 -11.04
C MET A 410 -0.33 -28.44 -10.80
N LYS A 411 0.67 -28.42 -11.69
CA LYS A 411 1.91 -29.21 -11.54
C LYS A 411 2.94 -28.56 -10.62
N ARG A 412 2.76 -27.28 -10.29
CA ARG A 412 3.65 -26.50 -9.43
C ARG A 412 3.20 -26.62 -7.97
N GLY A 413 4.16 -26.61 -7.04
CA GLY A 413 3.86 -26.53 -5.61
C GLY A 413 3.16 -25.23 -5.24
N ARG A 414 2.42 -25.21 -4.13
CA ARG A 414 1.73 -23.99 -3.66
C ARG A 414 2.74 -23.02 -3.05
N PHE A 415 2.62 -21.74 -3.41
CA PHE A 415 3.52 -20.70 -2.92
C PHE A 415 2.79 -19.74 -1.97
N LYS A 416 3.24 -19.69 -0.71
CA LYS A 416 2.70 -18.82 0.33
C LYS A 416 3.77 -17.88 0.88
N VAL A 417 3.43 -16.60 1.01
CA VAL A 417 4.34 -15.56 1.49
C VAL A 417 3.74 -14.83 2.69
N TYR A 418 4.49 -14.83 3.80
CA TYR A 418 4.25 -13.93 4.92
C TYR A 418 5.00 -12.62 4.72
N ILE A 419 4.27 -11.53 4.55
CA ILE A 419 4.84 -10.19 4.41
C ILE A 419 4.68 -9.38 5.71
N GLY A 420 5.62 -8.47 5.98
CA GLY A 420 5.53 -7.58 7.13
C GLY A 420 6.17 -6.23 6.86
N ALA A 421 5.73 -5.22 7.62
CA ALA A 421 6.21 -3.85 7.48
C ALA A 421 7.69 -3.69 7.85
N ALA A 422 8.16 -4.44 8.85
CA ALA A 422 9.50 -4.30 9.41
C ALA A 422 10.03 -5.63 9.98
N PRO A 423 11.35 -5.75 10.23
CA PRO A 423 11.91 -6.85 11.02
C PRO A 423 11.30 -6.90 12.43
N GLY A 424 11.09 -8.10 12.96
CA GLY A 424 10.56 -8.30 14.33
C GLY A 424 9.03 -8.30 14.49
N VAL A 425 8.27 -8.07 13.42
CA VAL A 425 6.79 -8.16 13.47
C VAL A 425 6.26 -9.59 13.73
N GLY A 426 7.10 -10.62 13.52
CA GLY A 426 6.77 -12.01 13.84
C GLY A 426 6.49 -12.93 12.65
N LYS A 427 6.93 -12.57 11.44
CA LYS A 427 6.75 -13.38 10.22
C LYS A 427 7.29 -14.81 10.37
N THR A 428 8.55 -14.96 10.80
CA THR A 428 9.16 -16.28 11.04
C THR A 428 8.38 -17.10 12.05
N TYR A 429 7.89 -16.45 13.12
CA TYR A 429 7.10 -17.11 14.15
C TYR A 429 5.75 -17.61 13.59
N ALA A 430 5.08 -16.80 12.75
CA ALA A 430 3.85 -17.20 12.06
C ALA A 430 4.09 -18.36 11.09
N MET A 431 5.16 -18.32 10.31
CA MET A 431 5.57 -19.39 9.39
C MET A 431 5.82 -20.72 10.12
N LEU A 432 6.57 -20.71 11.23
CA LEU A 432 6.81 -21.91 12.03
C LEU A 432 5.54 -22.46 12.70
N ARG A 433 4.65 -21.58 13.16
CA ARG A 433 3.35 -21.98 13.69
C ARG A 433 2.52 -22.70 12.63
N GLU A 434 2.40 -22.12 11.44
CA GLU A 434 1.68 -22.76 10.33
C GLU A 434 2.32 -24.11 9.95
N GLY A 435 3.66 -24.21 9.93
CA GLY A 435 4.35 -25.48 9.72
C GLY A 435 3.97 -26.55 10.74
N ASN A 436 3.92 -26.19 12.03
CA ASN A 436 3.48 -27.12 13.08
C ASN A 436 1.99 -27.48 12.96
N ASP A 437 1.13 -26.54 12.56
CA ASP A 437 -0.28 -26.80 12.33
C ASP A 437 -0.50 -27.77 11.15
N LEU A 438 0.31 -27.64 10.09
CA LEU A 438 0.34 -28.58 8.96
C LEU A 438 0.79 -29.98 9.40
N LEU A 439 1.84 -30.09 10.23
CA LEU A 439 2.26 -31.37 10.80
C LEU A 439 1.16 -32.03 11.63
N LYS A 440 0.45 -31.26 12.47
CA LYS A 440 -0.70 -31.78 13.25
C LYS A 440 -1.83 -32.30 12.36
N LYS A 441 -1.98 -31.72 11.15
CA LYS A 441 -2.92 -32.18 10.11
C LYS A 441 -2.38 -33.35 9.27
N GLY A 442 -1.18 -33.86 9.57
CA GLY A 442 -0.56 -34.99 8.88
C GLY A 442 0.17 -34.63 7.58
N ILE A 443 0.35 -33.34 7.28
CA ILE A 443 1.07 -32.87 6.08
C ILE A 443 2.56 -32.80 6.39
N GLN A 444 3.40 -33.40 5.54
CA GLN A 444 4.85 -33.45 5.75
C GLN A 444 5.51 -32.08 5.50
N ALA A 445 5.64 -31.29 6.57
CA ALA A 445 6.33 -30.01 6.55
C ALA A 445 7.73 -30.10 7.17
N CYS A 446 8.71 -29.44 6.54
CA CYS A 446 10.07 -29.30 7.10
C CYS A 446 10.61 -27.88 6.97
N VAL A 447 11.64 -27.55 7.77
CA VAL A 447 12.37 -26.30 7.69
C VAL A 447 13.56 -26.48 6.75
N GLY A 448 13.53 -25.80 5.60
CA GLY A 448 14.66 -25.76 4.67
C GLY A 448 15.70 -24.71 5.08
N LEU A 449 15.23 -23.56 5.58
CA LEU A 449 16.08 -22.53 6.16
C LEU A 449 15.32 -21.72 7.20
N LEU A 450 15.94 -21.52 8.36
CA LEU A 450 15.41 -20.70 9.44
C LEU A 450 16.46 -19.72 9.95
N GLU A 451 16.13 -18.43 9.94
CA GLU A 451 16.97 -17.37 10.50
C GLU A 451 16.45 -16.92 11.87
N THR A 452 17.05 -17.47 12.92
CA THR A 452 16.61 -17.22 14.29
C THR A 452 17.13 -15.91 14.85
N HIS A 453 18.23 -15.37 14.33
CA HIS A 453 18.89 -14.16 14.85
C HIS A 453 19.10 -14.20 16.39
N GLY A 454 19.32 -15.39 16.95
CA GLY A 454 19.50 -15.61 18.40
C GLY A 454 18.21 -15.64 19.24
N ARG A 455 17.02 -15.63 18.62
CA ARG A 455 15.73 -15.58 19.32
C ARG A 455 15.33 -16.95 19.91
N LYS A 456 15.44 -17.10 21.23
CA LYS A 456 15.06 -18.32 21.97
C LYS A 456 13.61 -18.75 21.72
N GLU A 457 12.66 -17.81 21.75
CA GLU A 457 11.24 -18.12 21.49
C GLU A 457 11.01 -18.67 20.07
N THR A 458 11.78 -18.21 19.08
CA THR A 458 11.67 -18.70 17.70
C THR A 458 12.25 -20.12 17.57
N LEU A 459 13.32 -20.42 18.30
CA LEU A 459 13.87 -21.78 18.39
C LEU A 459 12.86 -22.74 19.03
N VAL A 460 12.19 -22.33 20.11
CA VAL A 460 11.13 -23.13 20.75
C VAL A 460 9.96 -23.36 19.78
N GLN A 461 9.61 -22.36 18.97
CA GLN A 461 8.53 -22.44 17.99
C GLN A 461 8.79 -23.45 16.86
N VAL A 462 10.03 -23.92 16.66
CA VAL A 462 10.33 -25.01 15.70
C VAL A 462 9.53 -26.26 16.06
N GLY A 463 9.41 -26.58 17.35
CA GLY A 463 8.59 -27.69 17.82
C GLY A 463 9.06 -29.03 17.23
N ALA A 464 8.14 -29.71 16.55
CA ALA A 464 8.37 -31.03 15.95
C ALA A 464 8.82 -31.00 14.47
N LEU A 465 9.04 -29.80 13.91
CA LEU A 465 9.48 -29.65 12.53
C LEU A 465 10.89 -30.19 12.33
N ASP A 466 11.07 -31.04 11.32
CA ASP A 466 12.38 -31.49 10.90
C ASP A 466 13.14 -30.34 10.22
N VAL A 467 14.38 -30.09 10.64
CA VAL A 467 15.22 -28.99 10.17
C VAL A 467 16.35 -29.54 9.32
N LEU A 468 16.36 -29.17 8.04
CA LEU A 468 17.41 -29.59 7.13
C LEU A 468 18.74 -28.88 7.46
N PRO A 469 19.87 -29.60 7.41
CA PRO A 469 21.18 -29.00 7.64
C PRO A 469 21.52 -28.03 6.52
N ARG A 470 22.19 -26.92 6.88
CA ARG A 470 22.65 -25.90 5.94
C ARG A 470 23.85 -26.42 5.13
N LYS A 471 23.94 -26.02 3.87
CA LYS A 471 25.09 -26.29 3.00
C LYS A 471 26.23 -25.35 3.37
N THR A 472 27.41 -25.90 3.70
CA THR A 472 28.61 -25.08 3.92
C THR A 472 29.35 -24.85 2.61
N ILE A 473 29.63 -23.60 2.28
CA ILE A 473 30.33 -23.17 1.07
C ILE A 473 31.59 -22.40 1.49
N GLU A 474 32.74 -22.79 0.94
CA GLU A 474 34.02 -22.13 1.21
C GLU A 474 34.25 -21.01 0.20
N TYR A 475 34.36 -19.77 0.69
CA TYR A 475 34.56 -18.60 -0.15
C TYR A 475 35.64 -17.68 0.45
N LYS A 476 36.70 -17.43 -0.33
CA LYS A 476 37.87 -16.62 0.09
C LYS A 476 38.45 -17.02 1.47
N GLY A 477 38.50 -18.33 1.74
CA GLY A 477 39.02 -18.87 3.02
C GLY A 477 38.08 -18.72 4.22
N THR A 478 36.83 -18.27 4.03
CA THR A 478 35.79 -18.25 5.07
C THR A 478 34.73 -19.30 4.74
N ARG A 479 34.27 -20.05 5.75
CA ARG A 479 33.13 -20.97 5.63
C ARG A 479 31.84 -20.20 5.84
N LEU A 480 30.99 -20.19 4.83
CA LEU A 480 29.66 -19.59 4.87
C LEU A 480 28.60 -20.69 4.80
N GLU A 481 27.43 -20.44 5.36
CA GLU A 481 26.31 -21.39 5.36
C GLU A 481 25.16 -20.86 4.51
N GLU A 482 24.49 -21.74 3.78
CA GLU A 482 23.34 -21.41 2.93
C GLU A 482 22.30 -22.55 2.93
N MET A 483 21.09 -22.29 2.45
CA MET A 483 20.08 -23.32 2.22
C MET A 483 20.58 -24.42 1.26
N ASP A 484 20.33 -25.69 1.61
CA ASP A 484 20.62 -26.83 0.73
C ASP A 484 19.41 -27.18 -0.16
N THR A 485 19.28 -26.47 -1.29
CA THR A 485 18.21 -26.70 -2.28
C THR A 485 18.22 -28.15 -2.80
N GLU A 486 19.39 -28.76 -2.98
CA GLU A 486 19.51 -30.14 -3.49
C GLU A 486 19.07 -31.18 -2.45
N ALA A 487 19.32 -30.93 -1.16
CA ALA A 487 18.79 -31.77 -0.09
C ALA A 487 17.25 -31.67 0.01
N ILE A 488 16.68 -30.48 -0.14
CA ILE A 488 15.21 -30.28 -0.16
C ILE A 488 14.59 -31.09 -1.30
N LEU A 489 15.13 -30.96 -2.52
CA LEU A 489 14.63 -31.67 -3.70
C LEU A 489 14.75 -33.20 -3.56
N ARG A 490 15.85 -33.71 -2.99
CA ARG A 490 16.04 -35.15 -2.74
C ARG A 490 15.07 -35.68 -1.69
N LYS A 491 14.80 -34.90 -0.64
CA LYS A 491 13.85 -35.28 0.42
C LYS A 491 12.41 -35.23 -0.06
N ASN A 492 12.09 -34.32 -0.98
CA ASN A 492 10.77 -34.16 -1.58
C ASN A 492 9.62 -34.05 -0.56
N PRO A 493 9.68 -33.10 0.40
CA PRO A 493 8.59 -32.88 1.36
C PRO A 493 7.34 -32.32 0.66
N GLU A 494 6.18 -32.41 1.30
CA GLU A 494 4.96 -31.74 0.80
C GLU A 494 5.07 -30.23 0.91
N VAL A 495 5.65 -29.75 2.02
CA VAL A 495 5.84 -28.33 2.33
C VAL A 495 7.23 -28.06 2.90
N VAL A 496 7.90 -27.03 2.40
CA VAL A 496 9.16 -26.52 2.99
C VAL A 496 9.01 -25.07 3.45
N LEU A 497 9.54 -24.78 4.63
CA LEU A 497 9.61 -23.44 5.21
C LEU A 497 10.97 -22.81 4.89
N VAL A 498 10.98 -21.63 4.27
CA VAL A 498 12.19 -20.94 3.81
C VAL A 498 12.16 -19.48 4.26
N ASP A 499 12.99 -19.10 5.23
CA ASP A 499 13.03 -17.71 5.69
C ASP A 499 13.82 -16.76 4.75
N GLU A 500 13.52 -15.46 4.85
CA GLU A 500 14.19 -14.36 4.13
C GLU A 500 14.26 -14.52 2.59
N LEU A 501 13.10 -14.47 1.91
CA LEU A 501 13.00 -14.57 0.44
C LEU A 501 13.92 -13.61 -0.33
N ALA A 502 14.22 -12.45 0.25
CA ALA A 502 15.02 -11.39 -0.34
C ALA A 502 16.53 -11.62 -0.30
N HIS A 503 17.00 -12.67 0.39
CA HIS A 503 18.41 -12.89 0.62
C HIS A 503 19.22 -13.00 -0.68
N THR A 504 20.46 -12.55 -0.62
CA THR A 504 21.45 -12.73 -1.69
C THR A 504 22.36 -13.89 -1.32
N ASN A 505 22.24 -14.99 -2.05
CA ASN A 505 22.93 -16.22 -1.71
C ASN A 505 24.44 -16.02 -1.72
N VAL A 506 25.11 -16.84 -0.92
CA VAL A 506 26.58 -16.81 -0.81
C VAL A 506 27.24 -17.07 -2.18
N PRO A 507 28.33 -16.36 -2.52
CA PRO A 507 29.04 -16.60 -3.78
C PRO A 507 29.51 -18.05 -3.92
N GLY A 508 29.26 -18.67 -5.07
CA GLY A 508 29.47 -20.10 -5.30
C GLY A 508 28.19 -20.94 -5.26
N SER A 509 27.07 -20.35 -4.81
CA SER A 509 25.73 -20.94 -4.95
C SER A 509 25.29 -21.01 -6.42
N LYS A 510 24.42 -21.99 -6.73
CA LYS A 510 23.85 -22.18 -8.08
C LYS A 510 23.12 -20.92 -8.56
N TYR A 511 22.32 -20.32 -7.68
CA TYR A 511 21.61 -19.07 -7.93
C TYR A 511 22.14 -17.95 -7.06
N LYS A 512 21.96 -16.71 -7.53
CA LYS A 512 22.40 -15.51 -6.82
C LYS A 512 21.37 -15.07 -5.78
N LYS A 513 20.09 -15.39 -5.98
CA LYS A 513 19.00 -14.93 -5.11
C LYS A 513 18.18 -16.12 -4.61
N ARG A 514 17.81 -16.09 -3.33
CA ARG A 514 17.03 -17.17 -2.68
C ARG A 514 15.68 -17.40 -3.32
N TYR A 515 15.03 -16.35 -3.83
CA TYR A 515 13.77 -16.52 -4.56
C TYR A 515 13.93 -17.41 -5.80
N GLU A 516 15.12 -17.50 -6.41
CA GLU A 516 15.38 -18.40 -7.54
C GLU A 516 15.42 -19.87 -7.09
N ASP A 517 16.02 -20.16 -5.92
CA ASP A 517 15.95 -21.49 -5.30
C ASP A 517 14.50 -21.87 -4.98
N VAL A 518 13.73 -20.93 -4.41
CA VAL A 518 12.30 -21.13 -4.12
C VAL A 518 11.52 -21.46 -5.40
N LEU A 519 11.80 -20.77 -6.50
CA LEU A 519 11.17 -21.07 -7.80
C LEU A 519 11.54 -22.46 -8.31
N GLU A 520 12.77 -22.92 -8.12
CA GLU A 520 13.19 -24.29 -8.45
C GLU A 520 12.42 -25.33 -7.61
N ILE A 521 12.31 -25.11 -6.30
CA ILE A 521 11.56 -26.00 -5.39
C ILE A 521 10.08 -26.08 -5.81
N LEU A 522 9.45 -24.93 -6.10
CA LEU A 522 8.06 -24.88 -6.56
C LEU A 522 7.87 -25.59 -7.90
N ALA A 523 8.84 -25.48 -8.81
CA ALA A 523 8.80 -26.15 -10.11
C ALA A 523 8.91 -27.68 -9.98
N ALA A 524 9.51 -28.18 -8.91
CA ALA A 524 9.56 -29.61 -8.58
C ALA A 524 8.25 -30.15 -7.96
N GLY A 525 7.26 -29.28 -7.71
CA GLY A 525 5.97 -29.66 -7.13
C GLY A 525 5.90 -29.53 -5.60
N ILE A 526 6.98 -29.13 -4.94
CA ILE A 526 7.05 -28.94 -3.48
C ILE A 526 6.46 -27.58 -3.11
N SER A 527 5.56 -27.54 -2.13
CA SER A 527 4.98 -26.26 -1.69
C SER A 527 5.97 -25.49 -0.80
N VAL A 528 5.99 -24.16 -0.91
CA VAL A 528 6.90 -23.30 -0.16
C VAL A 528 6.12 -22.27 0.65
N ILE A 529 6.44 -22.17 1.94
CA ILE A 529 6.03 -21.05 2.80
C ILE A 529 7.28 -20.22 3.12
N THR A 530 7.24 -18.92 2.82
CA THR A 530 8.39 -18.02 3.01
C THR A 530 8.03 -16.73 3.73
N THR A 531 9.04 -15.95 4.11
CA THR A 531 8.84 -14.63 4.69
C THR A 531 9.62 -13.52 3.97
N VAL A 532 9.04 -12.32 3.94
CA VAL A 532 9.68 -11.14 3.35
C VAL A 532 9.21 -9.85 4.05
N ASN A 533 10.06 -8.84 4.14
CA ASN A 533 9.62 -7.49 4.54
C ASN A 533 9.28 -6.67 3.30
N VAL A 534 8.30 -5.76 3.42
CA VAL A 534 7.90 -4.82 2.35
C VAL A 534 9.09 -4.00 1.81
N GLN A 535 10.07 -3.71 2.66
CA GLN A 535 11.27 -2.94 2.31
C GLN A 535 12.14 -3.59 1.22
N HIS A 536 12.02 -4.91 1.03
CA HIS A 536 12.78 -5.65 0.05
C HIS A 536 12.11 -5.68 -1.32
N LEU A 537 10.87 -5.16 -1.45
CA LEU A 537 10.23 -5.07 -2.75
C LEU A 537 10.94 -4.04 -3.61
N GLU A 538 11.27 -4.46 -4.82
CA GLU A 538 12.12 -3.71 -5.72
C GLU A 538 11.50 -2.36 -6.11
N SER A 539 10.19 -2.30 -6.31
CA SER A 539 9.47 -1.05 -6.62
C SER A 539 9.41 -0.04 -5.47
N LEU A 540 9.57 -0.50 -4.23
CA LEU A 540 9.38 0.30 -3.01
C LEU A 540 10.69 0.86 -2.42
N ASN A 541 11.84 0.42 -2.95
CA ASN A 541 13.18 0.78 -2.45
C ASN A 541 13.37 2.28 -2.24
N ASP A 542 12.97 3.10 -3.22
CA ASP A 542 13.15 4.57 -3.16
C ASP A 542 12.26 5.20 -2.08
N SER A 543 11.01 4.73 -1.95
CA SER A 543 10.09 5.21 -0.91
C SER A 543 10.60 4.83 0.48
N VAL A 544 11.17 3.63 0.63
CA VAL A 544 11.77 3.16 1.87
C VAL A 544 13.01 3.97 2.23
N GLU A 545 13.88 4.27 1.26
CA GLU A 545 15.05 5.13 1.47
C GLU A 545 14.64 6.55 1.88
N GLN A 546 13.59 7.10 1.24
CA GLN A 546 13.02 8.41 1.61
C GLN A 546 12.47 8.42 3.04
N ILE A 547 11.80 7.35 3.47
CA ILE A 547 11.23 7.23 4.83
C ILE A 547 12.34 7.03 5.87
N THR A 548 13.25 6.09 5.61
CA THR A 548 14.18 5.57 6.64
C THR A 548 15.57 6.18 6.58
N GLY A 549 15.95 6.80 5.46
CA GLY A 549 17.31 7.22 5.14
C GLY A 549 18.25 6.05 4.81
N VAL A 550 17.76 4.81 4.77
CA VAL A 550 18.57 3.61 4.57
C VAL A 550 18.23 2.97 3.23
N ARG A 551 19.24 2.81 2.37
CA ARG A 551 19.09 2.10 1.09
C ARG A 551 19.16 0.59 1.29
N VAL A 552 18.09 -0.10 0.91
CA VAL A 552 18.00 -1.57 0.98
C VAL A 552 18.73 -2.18 -0.21
N ARG A 553 19.77 -2.98 0.03
CA ARG A 553 20.56 -3.62 -1.05
C ARG A 553 19.94 -4.93 -1.54
N GLU A 554 19.32 -5.66 -0.64
CA GLU A 554 18.71 -6.94 -0.94
C GLU A 554 17.26 -6.75 -1.40
N THR A 555 16.98 -7.06 -2.66
CA THR A 555 15.66 -6.85 -3.25
C THR A 555 15.08 -8.11 -3.86
N VAL A 556 13.74 -8.17 -3.90
CA VAL A 556 12.91 -9.15 -4.59
C VAL A 556 12.09 -8.41 -5.65
N PRO A 557 12.10 -8.86 -6.92
CA PRO A 557 11.20 -8.31 -7.93
C PRO A 557 9.73 -8.50 -7.54
N ASP A 558 8.92 -7.48 -7.73
CA ASP A 558 7.50 -7.47 -7.35
C ASP A 558 6.69 -8.62 -8.00
N HIS A 559 7.06 -9.03 -9.21
CA HIS A 559 6.40 -10.14 -9.90
C HIS A 559 6.53 -11.48 -9.17
N ILE A 560 7.55 -11.65 -8.31
CA ILE A 560 7.71 -12.87 -7.50
C ILE A 560 6.57 -12.98 -6.49
N LEU A 561 6.13 -11.88 -5.87
CA LEU A 561 4.97 -11.91 -4.99
C LEU A 561 3.69 -12.27 -5.73
N LYS A 562 3.54 -11.84 -6.98
CA LYS A 562 2.38 -12.20 -7.81
C LYS A 562 2.31 -13.69 -8.15
N LEU A 563 3.46 -14.37 -8.17
CA LEU A 563 3.47 -15.81 -8.35
C LEU A 563 2.91 -16.56 -7.13
N ALA A 564 2.86 -15.91 -5.95
CA ALA A 564 2.36 -16.53 -4.74
C ALA A 564 0.85 -16.76 -4.83
N ASP A 565 0.44 -17.99 -4.56
CA ASP A 565 -0.97 -18.36 -4.45
C ASP A 565 -1.62 -17.67 -3.25
N GLU A 566 -0.83 -17.43 -2.19
CA GLU A 566 -1.24 -16.69 -0.99
C GLU A 566 -0.19 -15.68 -0.53
N VAL A 567 -0.61 -14.45 -0.26
CA VAL A 567 0.20 -13.46 0.45
C VAL A 567 -0.58 -13.04 1.68
N GLN A 568 0.01 -13.15 2.87
CA GLN A 568 -0.63 -12.80 4.14
C GLN A 568 0.21 -11.76 4.89
N LEU A 569 -0.41 -10.66 5.29
CA LEU A 569 0.23 -9.60 6.06
C LEU A 569 0.29 -9.96 7.55
N ILE A 570 1.48 -9.83 8.14
CA ILE A 570 1.69 -9.86 9.58
C ILE A 570 1.83 -8.42 10.08
N ASP A 571 0.77 -7.93 10.70
CA ASP A 571 0.64 -6.57 11.17
C ASP A 571 0.89 -6.44 12.68
N VAL A 572 1.64 -5.41 13.07
CA VAL A 572 1.99 -5.08 14.47
C VAL A 572 2.11 -3.56 14.61
N THR A 573 1.68 -3.01 15.74
CA THR A 573 1.79 -1.57 16.00
C THR A 573 3.24 -1.12 16.22
N PRO A 574 3.61 0.10 15.81
CA PRO A 574 4.95 0.66 16.03
C PRO A 574 5.42 0.58 17.48
N GLN A 575 4.53 0.85 18.43
CA GLN A 575 4.79 0.83 19.86
C GLN A 575 5.15 -0.58 20.34
N THR A 576 4.37 -1.58 19.93
CA THR A 576 4.64 -3.00 20.22
C THR A 576 5.98 -3.43 19.64
N LEU A 577 6.30 -2.99 18.42
CA LEU A 577 7.56 -3.33 17.77
C LEU A 577 8.77 -2.70 18.47
N GLN A 578 8.68 -1.43 18.88
CA GLN A 578 9.71 -0.78 19.67
C GLN A 578 9.89 -1.42 21.04
N GLN A 579 8.80 -1.85 21.69
CA GLN A 579 8.89 -2.54 22.96
C GLN A 579 9.62 -3.88 22.80
N ARG A 580 9.27 -4.67 21.77
CA ARG A 580 10.01 -5.90 21.44
C ARG A 580 11.49 -5.65 21.17
N MET A 581 11.83 -4.51 20.57
CA MET A 581 13.21 -4.10 20.36
C MET A 581 13.93 -3.81 21.68
N ARG A 582 13.30 -3.07 22.60
CA ARG A 582 13.84 -2.78 23.95
C ARG A 582 14.00 -4.03 24.80
N ASP A 583 13.07 -4.97 24.66
CA ASP A 583 13.10 -6.27 25.33
C ASP A 583 14.20 -7.21 24.76
N GLY A 584 14.95 -6.79 23.73
CA GLY A 584 15.98 -7.62 23.08
C GLY A 584 15.42 -8.77 22.24
N LYS A 585 14.14 -8.71 21.84
CA LYS A 585 13.46 -9.76 21.06
C LYS A 585 13.69 -9.65 19.55
N ILE A 586 14.37 -8.60 19.08
CA ILE A 586 14.59 -8.31 17.64
C ILE A 586 16.09 -8.24 17.30
N TYR A 587 16.89 -7.49 18.06
CA TYR A 587 18.34 -7.38 17.91
C TYR A 587 19.05 -7.56 19.25
N ALA A 588 20.34 -7.88 19.19
CA ALA A 588 21.22 -7.86 20.36
C ALA A 588 21.30 -6.45 20.99
N ALA A 589 21.48 -6.40 22.32
CA ALA A 589 21.33 -5.21 23.15
C ALA A 589 22.22 -4.02 22.71
N ASP A 590 23.40 -4.30 22.16
CA ASP A 590 24.37 -3.33 21.64
C ASP A 590 23.85 -2.54 20.42
N LYS A 591 22.99 -3.16 19.59
CA LYS A 591 22.42 -2.54 18.38
C LYS A 591 21.05 -1.90 18.60
N VAL A 592 20.48 -2.03 19.81
CA VAL A 592 19.12 -1.57 20.13
C VAL A 592 18.99 -0.06 19.98
N GLN A 593 19.83 0.72 20.66
CA GLN A 593 19.73 2.19 20.70
C GLN A 593 19.96 2.82 19.32
N GLN A 594 20.99 2.36 18.59
CA GLN A 594 21.26 2.86 17.23
C GLN A 594 20.08 2.59 16.30
N SER A 595 19.49 1.40 16.38
CA SER A 595 18.40 1.00 15.50
C SER A 595 17.09 1.72 15.83
N LEU A 596 16.80 1.96 17.11
CA LEU A 596 15.68 2.81 17.57
C LEU A 596 15.81 4.26 17.07
N ASN A 597 17.04 4.79 17.03
CA ASN A 597 17.32 6.16 16.60
C ASN A 597 17.46 6.33 15.08
N HIS A 598 17.34 5.26 14.29
CA HIS A 598 17.38 5.31 12.83
C HIS A 598 16.15 4.62 12.22
N PHE A 599 16.21 3.30 12.00
CA PHE A 599 15.18 2.57 11.28
C PHE A 599 13.86 2.45 12.06
N PHE A 600 13.92 2.20 13.37
CA PHE A 600 12.75 1.91 14.22
C PHE A 600 12.12 3.15 14.87
N LYS A 601 12.35 4.34 14.31
CA LYS A 601 11.61 5.55 14.72
C LYS A 601 10.11 5.37 14.48
N THR A 602 9.29 5.92 15.37
CA THR A 602 7.82 5.79 15.31
C THR A 602 7.27 6.22 13.95
N GLY A 603 7.66 7.39 13.44
CA GLY A 603 7.25 7.86 12.11
C GLY A 603 7.65 6.93 10.96
N ASN A 604 8.84 6.33 11.02
CA ASN A 604 9.29 5.38 10.00
C ASN A 604 8.47 4.10 10.02
N LEU A 605 8.18 3.57 11.21
CA LEU A 605 7.39 2.36 11.39
C LEU A 605 5.93 2.55 10.97
N ILE A 606 5.33 3.71 11.26
CA ILE A 606 3.99 4.07 10.78
C ILE A 606 3.98 4.08 9.24
N ALA A 607 4.95 4.77 8.62
CA ALA A 607 5.03 4.87 7.16
C ALA A 607 5.30 3.52 6.46
N LEU A 608 6.17 2.67 7.02
CA LEU A 608 6.40 1.32 6.49
C LEU A 608 5.18 0.42 6.63
N ARG A 609 4.43 0.56 7.72
CA ARG A 609 3.19 -0.18 7.96
C ARG A 609 2.11 0.20 6.96
N GLU A 610 1.92 1.50 6.74
CA GLU A 610 1.04 2.05 5.71
C GLU A 610 1.41 1.54 4.32
N LEU A 611 2.70 1.57 3.98
CA LEU A 611 3.22 1.09 2.70
C LEU A 611 2.93 -0.40 2.49
N ALA A 612 3.12 -1.23 3.52
CA ALA A 612 2.81 -2.65 3.48
C ALA A 612 1.31 -2.93 3.28
N LEU A 613 0.45 -2.24 4.03
CA LEU A 613 -1.01 -2.39 3.91
C LEU A 613 -1.49 -2.03 2.50
N ARG A 614 -0.99 -0.92 1.93
CA ARG A 614 -1.34 -0.50 0.57
C ARG A 614 -0.86 -1.47 -0.50
N GLU A 615 0.39 -1.94 -0.42
CA GLU A 615 0.93 -2.85 -1.42
C GLU A 615 0.12 -4.16 -1.48
N ILE A 616 -0.31 -4.67 -0.32
CA ILE A 616 -1.15 -5.87 -0.26
C ILE A 616 -2.59 -5.59 -0.68
N ALA A 617 -3.15 -4.42 -0.39
CA ALA A 617 -4.44 -4.02 -0.93
C ALA A 617 -4.42 -4.00 -2.47
N ASP A 618 -3.38 -3.41 -3.07
CA ASP A 618 -3.20 -3.33 -4.51
C ASP A 618 -3.08 -4.73 -5.16
N ASP A 619 -2.33 -5.65 -4.55
CA ASP A 619 -2.22 -7.05 -5.03
C ASP A 619 -3.58 -7.80 -4.94
N VAL A 620 -4.34 -7.59 -3.86
CA VAL A 620 -5.67 -8.23 -3.70
C VAL A 620 -6.67 -7.70 -4.75
N ASP A 621 -6.70 -6.39 -4.98
CA ASP A 621 -7.54 -5.76 -6.02
C ASP A 621 -7.19 -6.29 -7.42
N GLU A 622 -5.90 -6.45 -7.72
CA GLU A 622 -5.47 -7.02 -9.00
C GLU A 622 -5.94 -8.48 -9.20
N ARG A 623 -5.88 -9.31 -8.14
CA ARG A 623 -6.39 -10.69 -8.17
C ARG A 623 -7.91 -10.73 -8.37
N LEU A 624 -8.65 -9.87 -7.68
CA LEU A 624 -10.11 -9.72 -7.83
C LEU A 624 -10.51 -9.40 -9.27
N GLU A 625 -9.92 -8.37 -9.86
CA GLU A 625 -10.19 -7.99 -11.26
C GLU A 625 -9.86 -9.11 -12.25
N SER A 626 -8.84 -9.93 -11.94
CA SER A 626 -8.46 -11.05 -12.81
C SER A 626 -9.52 -12.17 -12.84
N TRP A 627 -10.31 -12.31 -11.77
CA TRP A 627 -11.41 -13.25 -11.65
C TRP A 627 -12.69 -12.71 -12.29
N GLU A 628 -12.94 -11.40 -12.16
CA GLU A 628 -14.11 -10.71 -12.71
C GLU A 628 -13.96 -10.33 -14.19
N ARG A 629 -13.36 -11.19 -15.03
CA ARG A 629 -13.25 -10.96 -16.49
C ARG A 629 -14.60 -10.79 -17.22
N SER A 630 -15.73 -10.80 -16.50
CA SER A 630 -17.10 -10.69 -17.01
C SER A 630 -17.97 -9.59 -16.36
N SER A 631 -17.47 -8.66 -15.53
CA SER A 631 -18.36 -7.66 -14.88
C SER A 631 -17.77 -6.22 -14.81
N SER A 632 -18.30 -5.37 -15.70
CA SER A 632 -18.81 -4.00 -15.45
C SER A 632 -18.00 -2.88 -14.73
N LEU A 633 -16.77 -3.06 -14.24
CA LEU A 633 -15.97 -1.90 -13.72
C LEU A 633 -15.18 -1.13 -14.78
N ARG A 634 -15.15 -1.63 -16.03
CA ARG A 634 -14.56 -0.91 -17.18
C ARG A 634 -15.57 0.08 -17.76
N GLY A 635 -15.48 1.34 -17.34
CA GLY A 635 -16.01 2.44 -18.14
C GLY A 635 -15.46 2.41 -19.59
N PRO A 636 -16.11 3.07 -20.57
CA PRO A 636 -15.96 2.85 -22.02
C PRO A 636 -14.60 3.26 -22.64
N TRP A 637 -13.54 3.50 -21.86
CA TRP A 637 -12.23 3.92 -22.37
C TRP A 637 -11.38 2.71 -22.78
N ARG A 638 -11.71 2.16 -23.96
CA ARG A 638 -10.99 1.06 -24.63
C ARG A 638 -9.63 1.48 -25.20
N ARG A 639 -8.67 1.92 -24.37
CA ARG A 639 -7.24 1.83 -24.74
C ARG A 639 -6.47 1.22 -23.59
N LYS A 640 -5.73 0.14 -23.86
CA LYS A 640 -4.67 -0.32 -22.96
C LYS A 640 -3.71 0.86 -22.79
N GLU A 641 -3.51 1.30 -21.56
CA GLU A 641 -2.52 2.33 -21.26
C GLU A 641 -1.14 1.80 -21.68
N VAL A 642 -0.31 2.66 -22.25
CA VAL A 642 1.07 2.34 -22.64
C VAL A 642 1.98 3.43 -22.11
N ILE A 643 2.86 3.05 -21.19
CA ILE A 643 3.81 3.95 -20.55
C ILE A 643 5.14 3.93 -21.30
N TYR A 644 5.65 5.10 -21.66
CA TYR A 644 6.94 5.23 -22.34
C TYR A 644 7.91 6.07 -21.51
N VAL A 645 8.96 5.45 -20.99
CA VAL A 645 9.92 6.06 -20.06
C VAL A 645 11.21 6.43 -20.79
N CYS A 646 11.58 7.70 -20.78
CA CYS A 646 12.81 8.18 -21.40
C CYS A 646 13.91 8.33 -20.34
N VAL A 647 14.97 7.53 -20.45
CA VAL A 647 16.09 7.53 -19.48
C VAL A 647 17.36 8.13 -20.07
N ASN A 648 18.25 8.56 -19.19
CA ASN A 648 19.61 9.02 -19.50
C ASN A 648 20.64 8.15 -18.74
N ARG A 649 21.93 8.50 -18.81
CA ARG A 649 23.01 7.77 -18.10
C ARG A 649 23.24 8.27 -16.66
N THR A 650 22.33 9.04 -16.06
CA THR A 650 22.53 9.58 -14.71
C THR A 650 22.08 8.59 -13.63
N PRO A 651 22.52 8.75 -12.37
CA PRO A 651 22.02 7.96 -11.24
C PRO A 651 20.51 8.02 -11.02
N HIS A 652 19.85 9.06 -11.50
CA HIS A 652 18.41 9.22 -11.38
C HIS A 652 17.61 8.33 -12.35
N ALA A 653 18.27 7.67 -13.32
CA ALA A 653 17.60 6.81 -14.29
C ALA A 653 16.94 5.58 -13.65
N GLU A 654 17.58 4.95 -12.66
CA GLU A 654 16.98 3.81 -11.92
C GLU A 654 15.69 4.22 -11.24
N ARG A 655 15.69 5.38 -10.56
CA ARG A 655 14.51 5.95 -9.90
C ARG A 655 13.39 6.24 -10.91
N LEU A 656 13.74 6.75 -12.09
CA LEU A 656 12.78 7.00 -13.15
C LEU A 656 12.15 5.70 -13.68
N ILE A 657 12.94 4.63 -13.81
CA ILE A 657 12.46 3.29 -14.19
C ILE A 657 11.53 2.72 -13.12
N ARG A 658 11.90 2.76 -11.83
CA ARG A 658 11.05 2.31 -10.73
C ARG A 658 9.74 3.11 -10.65
N ARG A 659 9.79 4.44 -10.83
CA ARG A 659 8.61 5.30 -10.89
C ARG A 659 7.72 4.94 -12.09
N GLY A 660 8.33 4.73 -13.26
CA GLY A 660 7.63 4.30 -14.47
C GLY A 660 6.96 2.94 -14.31
N PHE A 661 7.65 1.97 -13.70
CA PHE A 661 7.09 0.68 -13.33
C PHE A 661 5.90 0.84 -12.40
N ARG A 662 6.01 1.56 -11.28
CA ARG A 662 4.89 1.74 -10.32
C ARG A 662 3.64 2.31 -10.98
N ILE A 663 3.81 3.30 -11.85
CA ILE A 663 2.70 3.86 -12.63
C ILE A 663 2.16 2.81 -13.59
N ALA A 664 3.01 2.19 -14.41
CA ALA A 664 2.60 1.19 -15.38
C ALA A 664 1.87 0.01 -14.73
N HIS A 665 2.38 -0.47 -13.60
CA HIS A 665 1.83 -1.52 -12.77
C HIS A 665 0.41 -1.19 -12.32
N ARG A 666 0.22 -0.03 -11.69
CA ARG A 666 -1.09 0.45 -11.22
C ARG A 666 -2.06 0.79 -12.35
N LEU A 667 -1.55 1.22 -13.51
CA LEU A 667 -2.37 1.46 -14.70
C LEU A 667 -2.65 0.18 -15.52
N LYS A 668 -2.06 -0.97 -15.15
CA LYS A 668 -2.04 -2.23 -15.92
C LYS A 668 -1.57 -2.01 -17.37
N ALA A 669 -0.57 -1.15 -17.51
CA ALA A 669 -0.03 -0.71 -18.77
C ALA A 669 1.17 -1.56 -19.19
N VAL A 670 1.29 -1.79 -20.50
CA VAL A 670 2.57 -2.21 -21.07
C VAL A 670 3.51 -1.01 -21.00
N TRP A 671 4.78 -1.24 -20.69
CA TRP A 671 5.73 -0.14 -20.58
C TRP A 671 7.07 -0.42 -21.24
N TYR A 672 7.64 0.65 -21.75
CA TYR A 672 8.88 0.66 -22.51
C TYR A 672 9.83 1.67 -21.87
N VAL A 673 11.11 1.33 -21.81
CA VAL A 673 12.18 2.21 -21.37
C VAL A 673 13.12 2.42 -22.55
N THR A 674 13.35 3.68 -22.93
CA THR A 674 14.22 4.00 -24.05
C THR A 674 15.36 4.92 -23.64
N TYR A 675 16.58 4.50 -24.00
CA TYR A 675 17.78 5.31 -23.93
C TYR A 675 18.18 5.77 -25.33
N VAL A 676 18.46 7.06 -25.50
CA VAL A 676 18.95 7.60 -26.77
C VAL A 676 20.46 7.83 -26.72
N ARG A 677 21.19 7.09 -27.55
CA ARG A 677 22.64 7.18 -27.72
C ARG A 677 23.00 8.22 -28.78
N LEU A 678 24.00 9.06 -28.48
CA LEU A 678 24.52 10.08 -29.39
C LEU A 678 25.77 9.56 -30.12
N GLY A 679 25.79 9.64 -31.45
CA GLY A 679 26.95 9.33 -32.29
C GLY A 679 27.03 7.90 -32.83
N GLN A 680 27.99 7.66 -33.74
CA GLN A 680 28.27 6.39 -34.45
C GLN A 680 29.57 5.69 -34.01
N ASN A 681 30.17 6.03 -32.86
CA ASN A 681 31.34 5.26 -32.40
C ASN A 681 30.87 3.91 -31.85
N VAL A 682 30.84 2.93 -32.75
CA VAL A 682 30.61 1.50 -32.50
C VAL A 682 31.92 0.82 -32.04
N ASP A 683 33.06 1.48 -32.11
CA ASP A 683 34.39 0.86 -31.89
C ASP A 683 35.00 1.11 -30.51
N GLY A 684 34.24 0.78 -29.47
CA GLY A 684 34.77 0.71 -28.12
C GLY A 684 33.84 -0.15 -27.27
N PHE A 685 34.10 -1.45 -27.23
CA PHE A 685 33.45 -2.42 -26.33
C PHE A 685 33.81 -2.18 -24.86
N GLU A 686 33.68 -0.96 -24.36
CA GLU A 686 33.36 -0.81 -22.94
C GLU A 686 31.89 -1.20 -22.81
N LYS A 687 31.64 -2.41 -22.28
CA LYS A 687 30.33 -2.78 -21.75
C LYS A 687 29.92 -1.64 -20.82
N ASP A 688 28.96 -0.82 -21.24
CA ASP A 688 28.44 0.26 -20.41
C ASP A 688 27.64 -0.41 -19.28
N GLU A 689 28.33 -0.81 -18.21
CA GLU A 689 27.79 -1.56 -17.08
C GLU A 689 26.52 -0.90 -16.53
N ARG A 690 26.45 0.43 -16.63
CA ARG A 690 25.28 1.20 -16.24
C ARG A 690 24.07 0.97 -17.14
N LEU A 691 24.25 0.97 -18.47
CA LEU A 691 23.14 0.68 -19.38
C LEU A 691 22.66 -0.75 -19.22
N GLU A 692 23.59 -1.69 -19.00
CA GLU A 692 23.22 -3.09 -18.74
C GLU A 692 22.47 -3.24 -17.41
N ALA A 693 22.86 -2.49 -16.37
CA ALA A 693 22.12 -2.43 -15.11
C ALA A 693 20.70 -1.86 -15.29
N LEU A 694 20.53 -0.78 -16.08
CA LEU A 694 19.22 -0.20 -16.38
C LEU A 694 18.34 -1.16 -17.19
N ARG A 695 18.93 -1.88 -18.16
CA ARG A 695 18.26 -2.92 -18.93
C ARG A 695 17.78 -4.05 -18.03
N THR A 696 18.70 -4.60 -17.23
CA THR A 696 18.42 -5.69 -16.28
C THR A 696 17.31 -5.30 -15.30
N LEU A 697 17.37 -4.08 -14.74
CA LEU A 697 16.33 -3.55 -13.86
C LEU A 697 14.96 -3.47 -14.57
N THR A 698 14.94 -2.96 -15.79
CA THR A 698 13.71 -2.83 -16.59
C THR A 698 13.09 -4.19 -16.86
N GLU A 699 13.89 -5.16 -17.32
CA GLU A 699 13.44 -6.51 -17.65
C GLU A 699 12.95 -7.27 -16.39
N ARG A 700 13.65 -7.13 -15.24
CA ARG A 700 13.22 -7.69 -13.95
C ARG A 700 11.86 -7.15 -13.47
N LEU A 701 11.58 -5.89 -13.76
CA LEU A 701 10.30 -5.24 -13.50
C LEU A 701 9.24 -5.51 -14.61
N GLY A 702 9.54 -6.38 -15.57
CA GLY A 702 8.63 -6.77 -16.64
C GLY A 702 8.45 -5.74 -17.76
N GLY A 703 9.34 -4.75 -17.85
CA GLY A 703 9.37 -3.75 -18.92
C GLY A 703 10.25 -4.18 -20.10
N LYS A 704 10.13 -3.45 -21.21
CA LYS A 704 10.99 -3.63 -22.40
C LYS A 704 12.00 -2.49 -22.51
N PHE A 705 13.29 -2.80 -22.54
CA PHE A 705 14.35 -1.80 -22.69
C PHE A 705 14.84 -1.72 -24.13
N GLU A 706 14.95 -0.51 -24.69
CA GLU A 706 15.48 -0.27 -26.02
C GLU A 706 16.53 0.85 -26.06
N ILE A 707 17.52 0.67 -26.94
CA ILE A 707 18.55 1.68 -27.22
C ILE A 707 18.33 2.18 -28.64
N VAL A 708 18.17 3.50 -28.79
CA VAL A 708 17.99 4.15 -30.08
C VAL A 708 19.14 5.11 -30.33
N THR A 709 19.68 5.13 -31.56
CA THR A 709 20.82 5.98 -31.93
C THR A 709 20.39 7.22 -32.70
N THR A 710 21.01 8.37 -32.41
CA THR A 710 20.85 9.60 -33.21
C THR A 710 22.20 10.29 -33.44
N LYS A 711 22.34 10.94 -34.59
CA LYS A 711 23.56 11.67 -34.97
C LYS A 711 23.68 12.99 -34.22
N HIS A 712 22.56 13.66 -33.94
CA HIS A 712 22.56 15.00 -33.34
C HIS A 712 21.68 15.08 -32.09
N ARG A 713 22.20 15.71 -31.03
CA ARG A 713 21.44 15.97 -29.78
C ARG A 713 20.11 16.70 -30.01
N ARG A 714 20.04 17.54 -31.05
CA ARG A 714 18.84 18.30 -31.40
C ARG A 714 17.69 17.43 -31.91
N GLU A 715 17.99 16.23 -32.42
CA GLU A 715 17.02 15.25 -32.94
C GLU A 715 16.48 14.31 -31.87
N MET A 716 17.14 14.21 -30.70
CA MET A 716 16.70 13.32 -29.61
C MET A 716 15.20 13.48 -29.27
N PRO A 717 14.62 14.70 -29.14
CA PRO A 717 13.19 14.83 -28.87
C PRO A 717 12.32 14.23 -29.97
N LEU A 718 12.69 14.42 -31.24
CA LEU A 718 11.93 13.93 -32.39
C LEU A 718 11.92 12.39 -32.39
N VAL A 719 13.10 11.78 -32.19
CA VAL A 719 13.27 10.32 -32.15
C VAL A 719 12.48 9.70 -30.99
N LEU A 720 12.52 10.31 -29.81
CA LEU A 720 11.75 9.85 -28.64
C LEU A 720 10.24 9.92 -28.90
N VAL A 721 9.74 11.00 -29.52
CA VAL A 721 8.32 11.13 -29.85
C VAL A 721 7.89 10.15 -30.94
N GLN A 722 8.71 9.95 -31.97
CA GLN A 722 8.45 8.96 -33.01
C GLN A 722 8.32 7.56 -32.41
N LYS A 723 9.27 7.15 -31.57
CA LYS A 723 9.23 5.86 -30.89
C LYS A 723 8.04 5.72 -29.94
N ALA A 724 7.73 6.75 -29.16
CA ALA A 724 6.53 6.76 -28.32
C ALA A 724 5.25 6.57 -29.15
N ASN A 725 5.16 7.21 -30.33
CA ASN A 725 4.03 7.04 -31.24
C ASN A 725 3.98 5.65 -31.88
N GLU A 726 5.13 5.05 -32.23
CA GLU A 726 5.23 3.67 -32.74
C GLU A 726 4.63 2.67 -31.73
N TYR A 727 4.92 2.83 -30.43
CA TYR A 727 4.33 2.01 -29.37
C TYR A 727 2.89 2.40 -29.01
N ARG A 728 2.34 3.45 -29.62
CA ARG A 728 1.04 4.05 -29.26
C ARG A 728 0.98 4.42 -27.77
N ALA A 729 2.08 4.99 -27.26
CA ALA A 729 2.19 5.45 -25.88
C ALA A 729 1.06 6.42 -25.54
N THR A 730 0.33 6.13 -24.46
CA THR A 730 -0.70 7.02 -23.91
C THR A 730 -0.09 8.05 -22.97
N GLN A 731 1.04 7.71 -22.35
CA GLN A 731 1.77 8.56 -21.43
C GLN A 731 3.29 8.42 -21.61
N MET A 732 3.99 9.55 -21.65
CA MET A 732 5.44 9.65 -21.64
C MET A 732 5.94 10.07 -20.25
N ILE A 733 7.00 9.43 -19.75
CA ILE A 733 7.64 9.74 -18.46
C ILE A 733 9.06 10.20 -18.74
N ILE A 734 9.42 11.39 -18.23
CA ILE A 734 10.74 12.00 -18.40
C ILE A 734 11.25 12.54 -17.07
N GLY A 735 12.57 12.47 -16.86
CA GLY A 735 13.21 13.09 -15.69
C GLY A 735 13.40 14.60 -15.87
N GLN A 736 13.33 15.35 -14.77
CA GLN A 736 13.71 16.76 -14.73
C GLN A 736 15.18 16.95 -15.15
N SER A 737 15.48 18.02 -15.91
CA SER A 737 16.79 18.25 -16.50
C SER A 737 17.59 19.30 -15.69
N LYS A 738 18.69 18.90 -15.04
CA LYS A 738 19.64 19.76 -14.30
C LYS A 738 20.65 20.49 -15.21
N ILE A 739 20.21 21.18 -16.25
CA ILE A 739 21.14 21.93 -17.12
C ILE A 739 21.20 23.39 -16.64
N SER A 740 22.42 23.91 -16.39
CA SER A 740 22.65 25.33 -16.09
C SER A 740 22.10 26.24 -17.19
N PHE A 741 21.51 27.37 -16.82
CA PHE A 741 20.83 28.33 -17.73
C PHE A 741 21.64 28.65 -19.00
N TRP A 742 22.96 28.84 -18.88
CA TRP A 742 23.85 29.13 -20.01
C TRP A 742 24.03 27.94 -20.97
N LYS A 743 24.07 26.71 -20.46
CA LYS A 743 24.10 25.49 -21.29
C LYS A 743 22.73 25.24 -21.92
N GLU A 744 21.64 25.57 -21.24
CA GLU A 744 20.28 25.48 -21.78
C GLU A 744 20.06 26.47 -22.93
N LEU A 745 20.60 27.69 -22.83
CA LEU A 745 20.55 28.70 -23.89
C LEU A 745 21.35 28.27 -25.14
N ARG A 746 22.52 27.64 -24.95
CA ARG A 746 23.38 27.15 -26.06
C ARG A 746 22.86 25.85 -26.72
N GLN A 747 22.31 24.91 -25.94
CA GLN A 747 21.98 23.56 -26.42
C GLN A 747 20.47 23.32 -26.60
N GLY A 748 19.62 24.19 -26.04
CA GLY A 748 18.17 24.04 -26.00
C GLY A 748 17.71 22.99 -24.98
N SER A 749 16.49 23.18 -24.45
CA SER A 749 15.87 22.26 -23.49
C SER A 749 15.19 21.08 -24.20
N ILE A 750 15.65 19.86 -23.93
CA ILE A 750 15.04 18.61 -24.46
C ILE A 750 13.63 18.46 -23.92
N VAL A 751 13.44 18.67 -22.61
CA VAL A 751 12.13 18.60 -21.94
C VAL A 751 11.15 19.57 -22.59
N LYS A 752 11.54 20.84 -22.77
CA LYS A 752 10.67 21.85 -23.42
C LYS A 752 10.27 21.47 -24.85
N LYS A 753 11.18 20.87 -25.61
CA LYS A 753 10.89 20.40 -26.98
C LYS A 753 9.94 19.21 -26.96
N LEU A 754 10.17 18.23 -26.08
CA LEU A 754 9.28 17.08 -25.89
C LEU A 754 7.87 17.53 -25.54
N LEU A 755 7.70 18.36 -24.52
CA LEU A 755 6.39 18.88 -24.08
C LEU A 755 5.59 19.61 -25.16
N ARG A 756 6.28 20.19 -26.16
CA ARG A 756 5.63 20.83 -27.31
C ARG A 756 5.23 19.84 -28.39
N SER A 757 6.03 18.79 -28.59
CA SER A 757 5.84 17.77 -29.62
C SER A 757 4.91 16.63 -29.18
N THR A 758 4.54 16.55 -27.90
CA THR A 758 3.72 15.48 -27.32
C THR A 758 2.33 15.94 -26.89
N ARG A 759 1.73 16.99 -27.48
CA ARG A 759 0.43 17.55 -27.05
C ARG A 759 -0.73 16.54 -27.06
N HIS A 760 -0.61 15.48 -27.86
CA HIS A 760 -1.59 14.41 -28.02
C HIS A 760 -1.43 13.25 -27.02
N MET A 761 -0.39 13.24 -26.19
CA MET A 761 -0.14 12.22 -25.16
C MET A 761 0.14 12.86 -23.79
N ASP A 762 -0.19 12.16 -22.71
CA ASP A 762 0.04 12.68 -21.36
C ASP A 762 1.56 12.66 -21.08
N VAL A 763 2.09 13.66 -20.36
CA VAL A 763 3.53 13.71 -20.02
C VAL A 763 3.73 13.91 -18.54
N LEU A 764 4.41 12.96 -17.89
CA LEU A 764 4.88 13.09 -16.52
C LEU A 764 6.36 13.51 -16.50
N VAL A 765 6.63 14.65 -15.90
CA VAL A 765 7.98 15.09 -15.57
C VAL A 765 8.25 14.75 -14.10
N VAL A 766 9.15 13.80 -13.86
CA VAL A 766 9.50 13.33 -12.52
C VAL A 766 10.54 14.25 -11.88
N ALA A 767 10.24 14.76 -10.69
CA ALA A 767 11.09 15.70 -9.98
C ALA A 767 12.35 15.05 -9.40
N ASP A 768 13.41 15.85 -9.25
CA ASP A 768 14.66 15.36 -8.70
C ASP A 768 14.75 15.43 -7.18
N TYR A 769 14.54 14.29 -6.51
CA TYR A 769 14.46 14.25 -5.04
C TYR A 769 15.82 14.57 -4.40
N ASP A 770 15.86 15.63 -3.59
CA ASP A 770 17.02 16.04 -2.81
C ASP A 770 16.65 16.06 -1.32
N PRO A 771 17.12 15.09 -0.50
CA PRO A 771 16.75 14.96 0.90
C PRO A 771 17.31 16.06 1.81
N ILE A 772 18.22 16.92 1.33
CA ILE A 772 19.01 17.84 2.17
C ILE A 772 18.38 19.24 2.28
N VAL A 773 17.46 19.61 1.38
CA VAL A 773 17.03 21.02 1.22
C VAL A 773 15.78 21.39 2.04
N SER A 774 15.18 20.47 2.78
CA SER A 774 14.01 20.75 3.64
C SER A 774 14.29 21.69 4.83
N GLY A 775 15.55 22.14 5.03
CA GLY A 775 15.95 23.05 6.11
C GLY A 775 16.51 24.41 5.67
N SER A 776 16.44 24.78 4.39
CA SER A 776 16.97 26.07 3.93
C SER A 776 16.02 26.75 2.94
N MET A 777 14.91 27.26 3.45
CA MET A 777 14.25 28.46 2.93
C MET A 777 13.90 29.37 4.09
#